data_AF-A0A174C610-F1
#
_entry.id   AF-A0A174C610-F1
#
_cell.length_a   1.000
_cell.length_b   1.000
_cell.length_c   1.000
_cell.angle_alpha   90.00
_cell.angle_beta   90.00
_cell.angle_gamma   90.00
#
_symmetry.space_group_name_H-M   'P 1'
#
loop_
_entity.id
_entity.type
_entity.pdbx_description
1 polymer ?
#
loop_
_entity_poly.entity_id
_entity_poly.type
_entity_poly.pdbx_seq_one_letter_code
_entity_poly.pdbx_strand_id
1 'polypeptide(L)'
;MTEKQKYLLKLFREVDEICREHNLRYVLAGGSLIGALRHEGFVPWDDDVDLYMPRPDWEKFIEICKTELPPDREIQCSEVDRNYTNSFPRYASTNTCAIHKSQIIGKDCGGEIIDILTLDPVPADDKEYEKYRTHMMIYSDLINISVGYSDRWEIPASMYLKYLLSYIFLGKKRTLAKLEKIMFSYKEEECDRYAMRWGGCPFLFDKDMMFPVKDGIFEGKKAMIPNKCSDYLIWHYGDEWSYMPPHDKREGHVAVCVDDLPYQELREEYMPKINKERLRWDSVFRKFYNMRIAKKSHKVRQDGLAMKARAVALDLQRAIDESGLKISELVESRSFRKLSALFGSYYKNQLSADFIGREDYTNIYAFYHPTLVEIPDDVFYAAMLTLFYTERVSKAYRMMQVRQQLDHLSPEMEGLKEDIEFFRKAADHYEFHRIKEAEQIVNELLKKYPGHPGFMKFKCRFLMEDAGENRVEAERFLDKALKMFPEDGYFLKYKADILWMDGEMQKAAELYLQVKNKTTNGIVWMEMDRFFRGYKSEILKSCEELIANHNKKEALALMELWSRLIPEDDDIQGALYLAKTVCARTQSEIEKEIGEIRAVIGTQMITPVSVEKNPGKSRKQIKSDRTSDETSADDVNKKVSDPSAETEEVKAPADIQVKVSEEHKMYRKALTRAWKRLGYSDELAELRTQIICTGEESELEWLAEQVRNRQFRREEKACAYKLVGDVRMKQGQTREAFANYKKALEYEMPSYVRTELYRIFINDLNDGSRQAKSFGKKTDITVVLDKWLDKYESIEDIKKIVQTVTVK
;
A
#
# COMPACT_ATOMS: atom_id res chain seq x y z
N MET A 1 2.79 -7.85 -0.51
CA MET A 1 1.38 -7.46 -0.79
C MET A 1 0.56 -7.75 0.45
N THR A 2 -0.27 -6.81 0.90
CA THR A 2 -1.18 -7.01 2.04
C THR A 2 -2.42 -7.82 1.63
N GLU A 3 -3.19 -8.36 2.59
CA GLU A 3 -4.46 -9.05 2.29
C GLU A 3 -5.47 -8.12 1.59
N LYS A 4 -5.54 -6.85 2.01
CA LYS A 4 -6.34 -5.83 1.32
C LYS A 4 -5.92 -5.67 -0.14
N GLN A 5 -4.62 -5.55 -0.42
CA GLN A 5 -4.11 -5.44 -1.80
C GLN A 5 -4.38 -6.70 -2.63
N LYS A 6 -4.29 -7.90 -2.05
CA LYS A 6 -4.68 -9.15 -2.73
C LYS A 6 -6.16 -9.10 -3.14
N TYR A 7 -7.03 -8.58 -2.26
CA TYR A 7 -8.45 -8.43 -2.55
C TYR A 7 -8.72 -7.36 -3.64
N LEU A 8 -8.08 -6.19 -3.53
CA LEU A 8 -8.18 -5.14 -4.55
C LEU A 8 -7.65 -5.61 -5.92
N LEU A 9 -6.58 -6.40 -5.94
CA LEU A 9 -6.07 -7.01 -7.18
C LEU A 9 -7.10 -7.95 -7.81
N LYS A 10 -7.86 -8.69 -7.00
CA LYS A 10 -8.96 -9.53 -7.50
C LYS A 10 -10.04 -8.67 -8.14
N LEU A 11 -10.51 -7.62 -7.46
CA LEU A 11 -11.52 -6.70 -8.02
C LEU A 11 -11.03 -6.01 -9.29
N PHE A 12 -9.79 -5.54 -9.32
CA PHE A 12 -9.18 -4.93 -10.50
C PHE A 12 -9.13 -5.91 -11.69
N ARG A 13 -8.77 -7.18 -11.45
CA ARG A 13 -8.75 -8.21 -12.50
C ARG A 13 -10.13 -8.46 -13.10
N GLU A 14 -11.18 -8.48 -12.28
CA GLU A 14 -12.56 -8.60 -12.74
C GLU A 14 -12.92 -7.42 -13.69
N VAL A 15 -12.55 -6.19 -13.32
CA VAL A 15 -12.78 -5.00 -14.16
C VAL A 15 -11.96 -5.03 -15.46
N ASP A 16 -10.66 -5.38 -15.39
CA ASP A 16 -9.79 -5.50 -16.57
C ASP A 16 -10.29 -6.58 -17.55
N GLU A 17 -10.71 -7.74 -17.04
CA GLU A 17 -11.26 -8.84 -17.86
C GLU A 17 -12.52 -8.39 -18.62
N ILE A 18 -13.49 -7.77 -17.94
CA ILE A 18 -14.70 -7.20 -18.59
C ILE A 18 -14.30 -6.16 -19.64
N CYS A 19 -13.36 -5.26 -19.32
CA CYS A 19 -12.94 -4.23 -20.26
C CYS A 19 -12.29 -4.82 -21.51
N ARG A 20 -11.39 -5.81 -21.35
CA ARG A 20 -10.68 -6.42 -22.48
C ARG A 20 -11.61 -7.26 -23.36
N GLU A 21 -12.53 -8.02 -22.78
CA GLU A 21 -13.50 -8.83 -23.55
C GLU A 21 -14.41 -7.96 -24.43
N HIS A 22 -14.79 -6.78 -23.95
CA HIS A 22 -15.70 -5.86 -24.65
C HIS A 22 -14.99 -4.70 -25.38
N ASN A 23 -13.66 -4.74 -25.48
CA ASN A 23 -12.84 -3.69 -26.11
C ASN A 23 -13.09 -2.28 -25.53
N LEU A 24 -13.25 -2.19 -24.20
CA LEU A 24 -13.39 -0.95 -23.47
C LEU A 24 -12.03 -0.44 -23.02
N ARG A 25 -11.83 0.87 -23.12
CA ARG A 25 -10.62 1.56 -22.69
C ARG A 25 -10.72 1.98 -21.23
N TYR A 26 -9.71 1.66 -20.44
CA TYR A 26 -9.45 2.29 -19.16
C TYR A 26 -7.95 2.62 -19.06
N VAL A 27 -7.54 3.43 -18.10
CA VAL A 27 -6.13 3.57 -17.73
C VAL A 27 -5.97 3.59 -16.21
N LEU A 28 -4.92 2.96 -15.68
CA LEU A 28 -4.51 3.16 -14.29
C LEU A 28 -4.20 4.64 -14.05
N ALA A 29 -4.65 5.17 -12.92
CA ALA A 29 -4.47 6.56 -12.53
C ALA A 29 -3.82 6.68 -11.15
N GLY A 30 -3.45 7.90 -10.77
CA GLY A 30 -3.02 8.25 -9.41
C GLY A 30 -1.91 7.35 -8.85
N GLY A 31 -2.13 6.87 -7.62
CA GLY A 31 -1.21 5.97 -6.91
C GLY A 31 -0.99 4.65 -7.64
N SER A 32 -2.04 4.12 -8.29
CA SER A 32 -1.97 2.86 -9.03
C SER A 32 -1.05 2.93 -10.24
N LEU A 33 -1.04 4.05 -10.98
CA LEU A 33 -0.09 4.26 -12.07
C LEU A 33 1.35 4.40 -11.56
N ILE A 34 1.55 5.15 -10.45
CA ILE A 34 2.86 5.21 -9.79
C ILE A 34 3.30 3.79 -9.41
N GLY A 35 2.40 2.98 -8.87
CA GLY A 35 2.63 1.57 -8.57
C GLY A 35 3.12 0.79 -9.80
N ALA A 36 2.38 0.86 -10.91
CA ALA A 36 2.74 0.17 -12.15
C ALA A 36 4.14 0.54 -12.66
N LEU A 37 4.53 1.82 -12.61
CA LEU A 37 5.82 2.28 -13.14
C LEU A 37 6.98 2.14 -12.15
N ARG A 38 6.72 2.30 -10.84
CA ARG A 38 7.74 2.38 -9.78
C ARG A 38 7.88 1.11 -8.96
N HIS A 39 6.91 0.20 -9.01
CA HIS A 39 6.93 -1.06 -8.27
C HIS A 39 6.57 -2.27 -9.14
N GLU A 40 6.07 -2.05 -10.36
CA GLU A 40 5.42 -3.07 -11.19
C GLU A 40 4.24 -3.77 -10.48
N GLY A 41 3.57 -3.03 -9.59
CA GLY A 41 2.55 -3.54 -8.67
C GLY A 41 2.05 -2.44 -7.74
N PHE A 42 1.48 -2.78 -6.59
CA PHE A 42 1.02 -1.78 -5.63
C PHE A 42 2.16 -0.96 -5.04
N VAL A 43 1.89 0.32 -4.76
CA VAL A 43 2.71 1.04 -3.79
C VAL A 43 2.50 0.38 -2.42
N PRO A 44 3.54 0.12 -1.60
CA PRO A 44 3.39 -0.69 -0.38
C PRO A 44 2.35 -0.19 0.63
N TRP A 45 2.07 1.11 0.65
CA TRP A 45 1.08 1.74 1.52
C TRP A 45 -0.20 2.18 0.77
N ASP A 46 -0.31 1.90 -0.53
CA ASP A 46 -1.55 2.14 -1.29
C ASP A 46 -2.64 1.20 -0.78
N ASP A 47 -3.86 1.72 -0.73
CA ASP A 47 -5.01 1.03 -0.17
C ASP A 47 -6.25 1.08 -1.06
N ASP A 48 -6.07 1.47 -2.32
CA ASP A 48 -7.10 1.59 -3.34
C ASP A 48 -6.53 1.34 -4.76
N VAL A 49 -7.42 1.29 -5.74
CA VAL A 49 -7.08 1.26 -7.17
C VAL A 49 -7.91 2.30 -7.89
N ASP A 50 -7.23 3.21 -8.60
CA ASP A 50 -7.85 4.27 -9.38
C ASP A 50 -7.78 3.96 -10.88
N LEU A 51 -8.93 3.99 -11.54
CA LEU A 51 -9.06 3.85 -12.98
C LEU A 51 -9.69 5.10 -13.58
N TYR A 52 -9.15 5.56 -14.72
CA TYR A 52 -9.84 6.52 -15.57
C TYR A 52 -10.48 5.81 -16.76
N MET A 53 -11.74 6.16 -17.06
CA MET A 53 -12.49 5.58 -18.17
C MET A 53 -13.18 6.69 -18.99
N PRO A 54 -13.02 6.74 -20.33
CA PRO A 54 -13.76 7.67 -21.17
C PRO A 54 -15.26 7.49 -21.00
N ARG A 55 -16.02 8.59 -21.03
CA ARG A 55 -17.48 8.56 -20.90
C ARG A 55 -18.17 7.53 -21.83
N PRO A 56 -17.84 7.44 -23.13
CA PRO A 56 -18.49 6.45 -24.01
C PRO A 56 -18.22 5.00 -23.62
N ASP A 57 -17.04 4.70 -23.08
CA ASP A 57 -16.68 3.38 -22.58
C ASP A 57 -17.38 3.09 -21.25
N TRP A 58 -17.48 4.08 -20.36
CA TRP A 58 -18.21 3.98 -19.09
C TRP A 58 -19.69 3.69 -19.28
N GLU A 59 -20.34 4.36 -20.24
CA GLU A 59 -21.75 4.12 -20.55
C GLU A 59 -21.99 2.69 -21.05
N LYS A 60 -21.07 2.13 -21.86
CA LYS A 60 -21.11 0.73 -22.27
C LYS A 60 -20.84 -0.23 -21.09
N PHE A 61 -19.86 0.10 -20.25
CA PHE A 61 -19.49 -0.71 -19.09
C PHE A 61 -20.67 -0.91 -18.13
N ILE A 62 -21.44 0.17 -17.84
CA ILE A 62 -22.67 0.07 -17.04
C ILE A 62 -23.67 -0.92 -17.65
N GLU A 63 -23.89 -0.87 -18.97
CA GLU A 63 -24.85 -1.74 -19.63
C GLU A 63 -24.42 -3.22 -19.58
N ILE A 64 -23.12 -3.50 -19.79
CA ILE A 64 -22.53 -4.85 -19.68
C ILE A 64 -22.66 -5.39 -18.26
N CYS A 65 -22.39 -4.56 -17.24
CA CYS A 65 -22.50 -4.94 -15.84
C CYS A 65 -23.93 -5.25 -15.38
N LYS A 66 -24.97 -5.01 -16.19
CA LYS A 66 -26.32 -5.50 -15.86
C LYS A 66 -26.46 -7.01 -16.03
N THR A 67 -25.61 -7.63 -16.84
CA THR A 67 -25.69 -9.05 -17.20
C THR A 67 -24.45 -9.84 -16.83
N GLU A 68 -23.27 -9.20 -16.78
CA GLU A 68 -21.97 -9.87 -16.62
C GLU A 68 -21.27 -9.53 -15.30
N LEU A 69 -21.96 -8.86 -14.39
CA LEU A 69 -21.39 -8.52 -13.09
C LEU A 69 -21.24 -9.79 -12.23
N PRO A 70 -20.04 -10.08 -11.68
CA PRO A 70 -19.84 -11.23 -10.82
C PRO A 70 -20.74 -11.20 -9.57
N PRO A 71 -21.02 -12.37 -8.95
CA PRO A 71 -21.72 -12.43 -7.68
C PRO A 71 -21.03 -11.58 -6.61
N ASP A 72 -21.82 -11.06 -5.67
CA ASP A 72 -21.35 -10.22 -4.57
C ASP A 72 -20.66 -8.91 -5.02
N ARG A 73 -21.02 -8.37 -6.17
CA ARG A 73 -20.53 -7.08 -6.70
C ARG A 73 -21.66 -6.10 -6.95
N GLU A 74 -21.33 -4.81 -6.90
CA GLU A 74 -22.25 -3.73 -7.22
C GLU A 74 -21.52 -2.60 -7.97
N ILE A 75 -22.15 -2.08 -9.03
CA ILE A 75 -21.74 -0.83 -9.65
C ILE A 75 -22.42 0.32 -8.92
N GLN A 76 -21.63 1.16 -8.27
CA GLN A 76 -22.15 2.33 -7.56
C GLN A 76 -21.94 3.59 -8.41
N CYS A 77 -23.01 4.13 -8.97
CA CYS A 77 -22.98 5.41 -9.65
C CYS A 77 -24.34 6.08 -9.62
N SER A 78 -24.35 7.39 -9.86
CA SER A 78 -25.56 8.19 -9.88
C SER A 78 -26.51 7.85 -11.03
N GLU A 79 -26.01 7.24 -12.09
CA GLU A 79 -26.73 6.81 -13.28
C GLU A 79 -27.58 5.56 -13.01
N VAL A 80 -27.05 4.65 -12.19
CA VAL A 80 -27.69 3.39 -11.79
C VAL A 80 -28.58 3.61 -10.57
N ASP A 81 -28.03 4.13 -9.47
CA ASP A 81 -28.79 4.48 -8.28
C ASP A 81 -28.74 5.99 -8.04
N ARG A 82 -29.89 6.63 -8.21
CA ARG A 82 -30.02 8.04 -7.93
C ARG A 82 -29.81 8.35 -6.44
N ASN A 83 -29.84 7.40 -5.51
CA ASN A 83 -29.56 7.62 -4.09
C ASN A 83 -28.08 7.56 -3.69
N TYR A 84 -27.20 7.12 -4.59
CA TYR A 84 -25.76 7.11 -4.41
C TYR A 84 -25.26 8.48 -3.93
N THR A 85 -24.37 8.52 -2.94
CA THR A 85 -23.96 9.75 -2.26
C THR A 85 -22.62 10.32 -2.73
N ASN A 86 -22.04 9.75 -3.79
CA ASN A 86 -20.77 10.22 -4.36
C ASN A 86 -20.90 10.63 -5.83
N SER A 87 -20.00 11.52 -6.28
CA SER A 87 -20.06 12.14 -7.61
C SER A 87 -19.38 11.33 -8.71
N PHE A 88 -18.60 10.31 -8.34
CA PHE A 88 -17.85 9.46 -9.26
C PHE A 88 -18.19 7.97 -9.04
N PRO A 89 -18.15 7.16 -10.09
CA PRO A 89 -18.47 5.75 -10.01
C PRO A 89 -17.47 4.87 -9.25
N ARG A 90 -17.98 3.73 -8.76
CA ARG A 90 -17.20 2.68 -8.09
C ARG A 90 -17.64 1.30 -8.52
N TYR A 91 -16.69 0.37 -8.56
CA TYR A 91 -16.93 -1.06 -8.58
C TYR A 91 -16.72 -1.59 -7.17
N ALA A 92 -17.77 -2.07 -6.52
CA ALA A 92 -17.77 -2.37 -5.09
C ALA A 92 -18.03 -3.85 -4.78
N SER A 93 -17.36 -4.35 -3.75
CA SER A 93 -17.59 -5.65 -3.16
C SER A 93 -18.68 -5.58 -2.09
N THR A 94 -19.71 -6.44 -2.19
CA THR A 94 -20.86 -6.42 -1.26
C THR A 94 -20.70 -7.35 -0.06
N ASN A 95 -19.66 -8.19 -0.04
CA ASN A 95 -19.37 -9.19 1.01
C ASN A 95 -18.13 -8.86 1.85
N THR A 96 -17.67 -7.61 1.81
CA THR A 96 -16.55 -7.07 2.60
C THR A 96 -16.98 -5.82 3.35
N CYS A 97 -16.21 -5.36 4.33
CA CYS A 97 -16.48 -4.12 5.06
C CYS A 97 -15.33 -3.11 4.96
N ALA A 98 -15.58 -2.02 4.23
CA ALA A 98 -14.76 -0.82 4.14
C ALA A 98 -15.67 0.42 3.95
N ILE A 99 -16.25 0.91 5.05
CA ILE A 99 -17.21 2.03 4.99
C ILE A 99 -16.44 3.35 4.96
N HIS A 100 -16.48 4.05 3.81
CA HIS A 100 -15.90 5.38 3.66
C HIS A 100 -16.80 6.47 4.27
N LYS A 101 -16.20 7.62 4.59
CA LYS A 101 -16.90 8.76 5.21
C LYS A 101 -18.17 9.21 4.48
N SER A 102 -18.16 9.20 3.14
CA SER A 102 -19.32 9.56 2.31
C SER A 102 -20.48 8.57 2.42
N GLN A 103 -20.18 7.31 2.74
CA GLN A 103 -21.14 6.19 2.80
C GLN A 103 -21.76 6.04 4.20
N ILE A 104 -21.22 6.69 5.25
CA ILE A 104 -21.66 6.52 6.65
C ILE A 104 -23.17 6.68 6.81
N ILE A 105 -23.80 7.67 6.19
CA ILE A 105 -25.26 7.91 6.25
C ILE A 105 -25.99 7.53 4.96
N GLY A 106 -25.24 7.03 3.97
CA GLY A 106 -25.74 6.60 2.66
C GLY A 106 -26.34 5.19 2.71
N LYS A 107 -26.92 4.76 1.59
CA LYS A 107 -27.35 3.37 1.38
C LYS A 107 -26.35 2.57 0.54
N ASP A 108 -25.45 3.27 -0.11
CA ASP A 108 -24.30 2.82 -0.88
C ASP A 108 -23.63 1.60 -0.22
N CYS A 109 -23.35 0.54 -0.99
CA CYS A 109 -22.41 -0.51 -0.61
C CYS A 109 -21.17 0.05 0.08
N GLY A 110 -20.76 -0.58 1.18
CA GLY A 110 -19.66 -0.15 2.05
C GLY A 110 -18.59 -1.23 2.22
N GLY A 111 -18.25 -1.94 1.15
CA GLY A 111 -17.12 -2.87 1.10
C GLY A 111 -15.93 -2.29 0.34
N GLU A 112 -14.95 -3.15 0.03
CA GLU A 112 -13.77 -2.77 -0.76
C GLU A 112 -14.17 -2.33 -2.18
N ILE A 113 -13.45 -1.35 -2.72
CA ILE A 113 -13.84 -0.63 -3.94
C ILE A 113 -12.67 -0.44 -4.91
N ILE A 114 -13.01 -0.34 -6.19
CA ILE A 114 -12.17 0.23 -7.24
C ILE A 114 -12.85 1.54 -7.68
N ASP A 115 -12.11 2.65 -7.64
CA ASP A 115 -12.62 3.95 -8.08
C ASP A 115 -12.49 4.04 -9.61
N ILE A 116 -13.63 4.22 -10.31
CA ILE A 116 -13.67 4.34 -11.78
C ILE A 116 -14.07 5.77 -12.12
N LEU A 117 -13.10 6.67 -12.19
CA LEU A 117 -13.35 8.09 -12.47
C LEU A 117 -13.57 8.29 -13.97
N THR A 118 -14.71 8.90 -14.32
CA THR A 118 -15.06 9.09 -15.72
C THR A 118 -14.36 10.31 -16.30
N LEU A 119 -13.91 10.20 -17.55
CA LEU A 119 -13.32 11.28 -18.34
C LEU A 119 -14.38 11.83 -19.30
N ASP A 120 -14.89 13.01 -19.00
CA ASP A 120 -15.95 13.66 -19.76
C ASP A 120 -15.32 14.54 -20.85
N PRO A 121 -15.66 14.38 -22.13
CA PRO A 121 -15.06 15.18 -23.20
C PRO A 121 -15.49 16.65 -23.06
N VAL A 122 -14.54 17.58 -23.15
CA VAL A 122 -14.78 19.03 -23.06
C VAL A 122 -13.95 19.76 -24.15
N PRO A 123 -14.53 20.74 -24.85
CA PRO A 123 -13.79 21.52 -25.85
C PRO A 123 -12.58 22.27 -25.30
N ALA A 124 -11.69 22.70 -26.21
CA ALA A 124 -10.54 23.55 -25.90
C ALA A 124 -10.92 24.99 -25.44
N ASP A 125 -12.19 25.38 -25.53
CA ASP A 125 -12.67 26.67 -25.04
C ASP A 125 -12.86 26.68 -23.52
N ASP A 126 -12.17 27.59 -22.83
CA ASP A 126 -12.25 27.74 -21.38
C ASP A 126 -13.66 28.12 -20.89
N LYS A 127 -14.46 28.80 -21.71
CA LYS A 127 -15.86 29.12 -21.35
C LYS A 127 -16.73 27.88 -21.28
N GLU A 128 -16.53 26.92 -22.18
CA GLU A 128 -17.26 25.65 -22.14
C GLU A 128 -16.80 24.79 -20.96
N TYR A 129 -15.52 24.82 -20.62
CA TYR A 129 -15.02 24.20 -19.38
C TYR A 129 -15.61 24.86 -18.12
N GLU A 130 -15.64 26.19 -18.02
CA GLU A 130 -16.26 26.91 -16.88
C GLU A 130 -17.74 26.55 -16.73
N LYS A 131 -18.46 26.45 -17.85
CA LYS A 131 -19.85 26.01 -17.89
C LYS A 131 -19.99 24.57 -17.40
N TYR A 132 -19.20 23.63 -17.92
CA TYR A 132 -19.18 22.23 -17.45
C TYR A 132 -18.89 22.17 -15.95
N ARG A 133 -17.79 22.78 -15.50
CA ARG A 133 -17.32 22.83 -14.11
C ARG A 133 -18.40 23.37 -13.18
N THR A 134 -19.03 24.49 -13.53
CA THR A 134 -20.09 25.11 -12.72
C THR A 134 -21.26 24.15 -12.51
N HIS A 135 -21.72 23.49 -13.58
CA HIS A 135 -22.82 22.54 -13.48
C HIS A 135 -22.41 21.26 -12.76
N MET A 136 -21.16 20.78 -12.94
CA MET A 136 -20.61 19.63 -12.23
C MET A 136 -20.50 19.85 -10.72
N MET A 137 -20.12 21.05 -10.26
CA MET A 137 -20.08 21.36 -8.84
C MET A 137 -21.49 21.37 -8.24
N ILE A 138 -22.46 21.96 -8.93
CA ILE A 138 -23.88 21.94 -8.50
C ILE A 138 -24.42 20.51 -8.48
N TYR A 139 -24.14 19.73 -9.53
CA TYR A 139 -24.50 18.32 -9.63
C TYR A 139 -23.95 17.52 -8.45
N SER A 140 -22.66 17.69 -8.16
CA SER A 140 -21.98 17.04 -7.04
C SER A 140 -22.54 17.48 -5.69
N ASP A 141 -22.87 18.76 -5.53
CA ASP A 141 -23.46 19.29 -4.29
C ASP A 141 -24.87 18.73 -4.01
N LEU A 142 -25.64 18.44 -5.06
CA LEU A 142 -26.97 17.84 -4.94
C LEU A 142 -26.91 16.32 -4.67
N ILE A 143 -25.83 15.66 -5.10
CA ILE A 143 -25.60 14.24 -4.85
C ILE A 143 -25.05 14.01 -3.45
N ASN A 144 -23.94 14.66 -3.11
CA ASN A 144 -23.29 14.50 -1.83
C ASN A 144 -23.67 15.64 -0.89
N ILE A 145 -24.71 15.44 -0.09
CA ILE A 145 -25.23 16.47 0.83
C ILE A 145 -24.23 16.86 1.93
N SER A 146 -23.22 16.04 2.21
CA SER A 146 -22.28 16.26 3.33
C SER A 146 -21.07 17.12 2.96
N VAL A 147 -20.81 17.30 1.67
CA VAL A 147 -19.60 17.95 1.15
C VAL A 147 -19.95 19.20 0.34
N GLY A 148 -19.37 20.35 0.66
CA GLY A 148 -19.52 21.57 -0.15
C GLY A 148 -18.47 21.65 -1.27
N TYR A 149 -18.91 21.70 -2.53
CA TYR A 149 -18.02 21.83 -3.69
C TYR A 149 -18.07 23.22 -4.33
N SER A 150 -19.27 23.78 -4.47
CA SER A 150 -19.52 25.06 -5.13
C SER A 150 -18.85 26.27 -4.47
N ASP A 151 -18.63 26.24 -3.15
CA ASP A 151 -18.00 27.34 -2.40
C ASP A 151 -16.54 27.57 -2.78
N ARG A 152 -15.79 26.51 -3.11
CA ARG A 152 -14.41 26.61 -3.60
C ARG A 152 -14.28 27.35 -4.92
N TRP A 153 -15.34 27.31 -5.70
CA TRP A 153 -15.43 27.83 -7.05
C TRP A 153 -16.26 29.11 -7.13
N GLU A 154 -16.62 29.67 -5.97
CA GLU A 154 -17.43 30.89 -5.83
C GLU A 154 -18.76 30.88 -6.59
N ILE A 155 -19.33 29.69 -6.78
CA ILE A 155 -20.61 29.55 -7.50
C ILE A 155 -21.71 30.27 -6.70
N PRO A 156 -22.54 31.11 -7.35
CA PRO A 156 -23.57 31.87 -6.66
C PRO A 156 -24.56 30.96 -5.91
N ALA A 157 -24.81 31.28 -4.63
CA ALA A 157 -25.77 30.55 -3.80
C ALA A 157 -27.19 30.52 -4.42
N SER A 158 -27.56 31.53 -5.22
CA SER A 158 -28.82 31.57 -5.96
C SER A 158 -28.91 30.48 -7.04
N MET A 159 -27.78 30.12 -7.65
CA MET A 159 -27.71 29.07 -8.67
C MET A 159 -27.87 27.69 -8.02
N TYR A 160 -27.17 27.43 -6.92
CA TYR A 160 -27.39 26.21 -6.12
C TYR A 160 -28.85 26.14 -5.65
N LEU A 161 -29.39 27.23 -5.10
CA LEU A 161 -30.78 27.26 -4.62
C LEU A 161 -31.79 26.98 -5.74
N LYS A 162 -31.58 27.51 -6.95
CA LYS A 162 -32.42 27.21 -8.13
C LYS A 162 -32.52 25.70 -8.38
N TYR A 163 -31.39 24.99 -8.37
CA TYR A 163 -31.38 23.54 -8.61
C TYR A 163 -31.80 22.74 -7.38
N LEU A 164 -31.54 23.22 -6.16
CA LEU A 164 -32.06 22.60 -4.94
C LEU A 164 -33.59 22.67 -4.87
N LEU A 165 -34.21 23.80 -5.23
CA LEU A 165 -35.67 23.92 -5.32
C LEU A 165 -36.21 23.00 -6.42
N SER A 166 -35.56 22.94 -7.59
CA SER A 166 -35.88 21.95 -8.62
C SER A 166 -35.80 20.52 -8.09
N TYR A 167 -34.76 20.19 -7.32
CA TYR A 167 -34.56 18.88 -6.72
C TYR A 167 -35.68 18.52 -5.75
N ILE A 168 -36.09 19.47 -4.89
CA ILE A 168 -37.14 19.28 -3.88
C ILE A 168 -38.53 19.16 -4.53
N PHE A 169 -38.87 20.04 -5.47
CA PHE A 169 -40.23 20.12 -6.03
C PHE A 169 -40.45 19.28 -7.29
N LEU A 170 -39.43 19.16 -8.16
CA LEU A 170 -39.51 18.39 -9.42
C LEU A 170 -38.89 16.99 -9.30
N GLY A 171 -38.24 16.71 -8.16
CA GLY A 171 -37.60 15.44 -7.84
C GLY A 171 -36.14 15.33 -8.31
N LYS A 172 -35.40 14.45 -7.62
CA LYS A 172 -33.98 14.17 -7.86
C LYS A 172 -33.70 13.75 -9.29
N LYS A 173 -34.40 12.72 -9.79
CA LYS A 173 -34.18 12.14 -11.14
C LYS A 173 -34.28 13.20 -12.25
N ARG A 174 -35.32 14.03 -12.25
CA ARG A 174 -35.55 15.05 -13.28
C ARG A 174 -34.52 16.18 -13.22
N THR A 175 -34.13 16.59 -12.02
CA THR A 175 -33.16 17.67 -11.82
C THR A 175 -31.76 17.24 -12.24
N LEU A 176 -31.33 16.04 -11.84
CA LEU A 176 -30.04 15.49 -12.24
C LEU A 176 -29.97 15.28 -13.75
N ALA A 177 -30.98 14.67 -14.38
CA ALA A 177 -31.03 14.49 -15.83
C ALA A 177 -30.91 15.82 -16.61
N LYS A 178 -31.46 16.91 -16.07
CA LYS A 178 -31.32 18.24 -16.67
C LYS A 178 -29.88 18.77 -16.60
N LEU A 179 -29.18 18.53 -15.49
CA LEU A 179 -27.77 18.90 -15.33
C LEU A 179 -26.87 18.02 -16.21
N GLU A 180 -27.12 16.71 -16.25
CA GLU A 180 -26.41 15.75 -17.10
C GLU A 180 -26.49 16.14 -18.57
N LYS A 181 -27.66 16.57 -19.06
CA LYS A 181 -27.82 17.06 -20.44
C LYS A 181 -26.94 18.28 -20.76
N ILE A 182 -26.60 19.10 -19.75
CA ILE A 182 -25.73 20.27 -19.91
C ILE A 182 -24.26 19.84 -19.85
N MET A 183 -23.92 18.93 -18.94
CA MET A 183 -22.54 18.47 -18.72
C MET A 183 -22.06 17.54 -19.83
N PHE A 184 -22.91 16.64 -20.30
CA PHE A 184 -22.58 15.56 -21.24
C PHE A 184 -23.07 15.89 -22.65
N SER A 185 -23.02 17.17 -23.04
CA SER A 185 -23.49 17.64 -24.35
C SER A 185 -22.45 17.48 -25.46
N TYR A 186 -21.21 17.15 -25.12
CA TYR A 186 -20.09 17.12 -26.07
C TYR A 186 -19.79 15.69 -26.52
N LYS A 187 -19.45 15.54 -27.79
CA LYS A 187 -19.00 14.28 -28.36
C LYS A 187 -17.49 14.15 -28.23
N GLU A 188 -17.00 12.93 -27.99
CA GLU A 188 -15.58 12.67 -27.77
C GLU A 188 -14.71 13.02 -28.99
N GLU A 189 -15.25 12.90 -30.21
CA GLU A 189 -14.54 13.17 -31.45
C GLU A 189 -14.35 14.67 -31.74
N GLU A 190 -15.16 15.52 -31.08
CA GLU A 190 -15.18 16.98 -31.26
C GLU A 190 -14.38 17.71 -30.17
N CYS A 191 -13.74 16.97 -29.26
CA CYS A 191 -13.06 17.51 -28.09
C CYS A 191 -11.59 17.08 -28.02
N ASP A 192 -10.72 18.04 -27.70
CA ASP A 192 -9.28 17.82 -27.50
C ASP A 192 -8.90 17.50 -26.05
N ARG A 193 -9.82 17.73 -25.11
CA ARG A 193 -9.58 17.59 -23.67
C ARG A 193 -10.64 16.73 -22.98
N TYR A 194 -10.27 16.15 -21.85
CA TYR A 194 -11.19 15.54 -20.90
C TYR A 194 -11.21 16.30 -19.59
N ALA A 195 -12.40 16.42 -18.99
CA ALA A 195 -12.56 16.79 -17.60
C ALA A 195 -12.84 15.55 -16.76
N MET A 196 -12.02 15.30 -15.74
CA MET A 196 -12.25 14.23 -14.77
C MET A 196 -13.50 14.53 -13.96
N ARG A 197 -14.41 13.57 -13.86
CA ARG A 197 -15.65 13.72 -13.12
C ARG A 197 -15.42 13.52 -11.62
N TRP A 198 -14.87 14.53 -10.96
CA TRP A 198 -14.71 14.56 -9.51
C TRP A 198 -15.26 15.84 -8.92
N GLY A 199 -16.26 15.71 -8.04
CA GLY A 199 -16.80 16.82 -7.26
C GLY A 199 -15.69 17.42 -6.42
N GLY A 200 -15.33 18.68 -6.70
CA GLY A 200 -14.25 19.40 -6.03
C GLY A 200 -13.19 19.89 -7.01
N CYS A 201 -12.59 18.97 -7.77
CA CYS A 201 -11.49 19.28 -8.67
C CYS A 201 -11.62 18.51 -9.99
N PRO A 202 -12.37 19.04 -10.98
CA PRO A 202 -12.48 18.39 -12.29
C PRO A 202 -11.20 18.65 -13.09
N PHE A 203 -10.22 17.76 -12.95
CA PHE A 203 -8.93 17.86 -13.65
C PHE A 203 -9.11 17.88 -15.16
N LEU A 204 -8.35 18.74 -15.83
CA LEU A 204 -8.38 18.88 -17.28
C LEU A 204 -7.14 18.22 -17.88
N PHE A 205 -7.36 17.28 -18.79
CA PHE A 205 -6.30 16.54 -19.46
C PHE A 205 -6.41 16.73 -20.96
N ASP A 206 -5.28 16.88 -21.64
CA ASP A 206 -5.22 16.70 -23.09
C ASP A 206 -5.52 15.22 -23.40
N LYS A 207 -6.31 14.99 -24.45
CA LYS A 207 -6.77 13.65 -24.82
C LYS A 207 -5.61 12.69 -25.10
N ASP A 208 -4.54 13.22 -25.71
CA ASP A 208 -3.35 12.45 -26.08
C ASP A 208 -2.44 12.11 -24.88
N MET A 209 -2.67 12.70 -23.71
CA MET A 209 -2.00 12.31 -22.46
C MET A 209 -2.50 10.95 -21.99
N MET A 210 -3.79 10.68 -22.17
CA MET A 210 -4.45 9.47 -21.70
C MET A 210 -4.54 8.38 -22.78
N PHE A 211 -4.89 8.73 -24.02
CA PHE A 211 -5.19 7.77 -25.10
C PHE A 211 -4.40 8.04 -26.38
N PRO A 212 -4.08 7.01 -27.20
CA PRO A 212 -4.41 5.58 -27.03
C PRO A 212 -3.71 4.96 -25.81
N VAL A 213 -4.32 3.92 -25.22
CA VAL A 213 -3.76 3.26 -24.04
C VAL A 213 -2.43 2.56 -24.37
N LYS A 214 -1.55 2.44 -23.38
CA LYS A 214 -0.37 1.56 -23.42
C LYS A 214 -0.54 0.40 -22.45
N ASP A 215 0.20 -0.70 -22.65
CA ASP A 215 0.30 -1.77 -21.65
C ASP A 215 1.45 -1.48 -20.68
N GLY A 216 1.16 -1.49 -19.37
CA GLY A 216 2.14 -1.53 -18.27
C GLY A 216 2.05 -2.85 -17.49
N ILE A 217 3.03 -3.12 -16.62
CA ILE A 217 2.98 -4.28 -15.72
C ILE A 217 2.42 -3.83 -14.36
N PHE A 218 1.42 -4.57 -13.86
CA PHE A 218 0.86 -4.40 -12.53
C PHE A 218 0.60 -5.78 -11.92
N GLU A 219 1.35 -6.13 -10.87
CA GLU A 219 1.27 -7.41 -10.17
C GLU A 219 1.38 -8.63 -11.11
N GLY A 220 2.37 -8.56 -12.02
CA GLY A 220 2.69 -9.61 -12.99
C GLY A 220 1.72 -9.74 -14.16
N LYS A 221 0.67 -8.91 -14.25
CA LYS A 221 -0.25 -8.85 -15.40
C LYS A 221 -0.10 -7.54 -16.17
N LYS A 222 -0.53 -7.55 -17.43
CA LYS A 222 -0.63 -6.34 -18.25
C LYS A 222 -1.85 -5.53 -17.83
N ALA A 223 -1.66 -4.25 -17.55
CA ALA A 223 -2.72 -3.29 -17.27
C ALA A 223 -2.67 -2.15 -18.28
N MET A 224 -3.83 -1.58 -18.63
CA MET A 224 -3.87 -0.38 -19.47
C MET A 224 -3.38 0.84 -18.66
N ILE A 225 -2.42 1.59 -19.18
CA ILE A 225 -1.84 2.80 -18.60
C ILE A 225 -1.94 3.99 -19.59
N PRO A 226 -1.81 5.24 -19.12
CA PRO A 226 -1.89 6.42 -19.98
C PRO A 226 -0.86 6.41 -21.12
N ASN A 227 -1.16 7.15 -22.20
CA ASN A 227 -0.26 7.29 -23.35
C ASN A 227 1.03 8.04 -23.01
N LYS A 228 0.94 9.13 -22.24
CA LYS A 228 2.08 9.94 -21.75
C LYS A 228 2.11 9.91 -20.23
N CYS A 229 2.66 8.83 -19.68
CA CYS A 229 2.71 8.57 -18.25
C CYS A 229 3.53 9.63 -17.51
N SER A 230 4.70 9.99 -18.05
CA SER A 230 5.58 10.97 -17.40
C SER A 230 4.92 12.33 -17.32
N ASP A 231 4.29 12.80 -18.40
CA ASP A 231 3.55 14.06 -18.44
C ASP A 231 2.42 14.08 -17.42
N TYR A 232 1.59 13.03 -17.38
CA TYR A 232 0.49 12.94 -16.43
C TYR A 232 0.98 12.98 -14.97
N LEU A 233 2.00 12.19 -14.63
CA LEU A 233 2.52 12.11 -13.27
C LEU A 233 3.26 13.38 -12.85
N ILE A 234 3.99 14.01 -13.78
CA ILE A 234 4.61 15.32 -13.54
C ILE A 234 3.55 16.39 -13.32
N TRP A 235 2.49 16.39 -14.14
CA TRP A 235 1.38 17.31 -14.00
C TRP A 235 0.68 17.14 -12.64
N HIS A 236 0.41 15.90 -12.21
CA HIS A 236 -0.34 15.64 -10.98
C HIS A 236 0.50 15.74 -9.70
N TYR A 237 1.73 15.21 -9.70
CA TYR A 237 2.57 15.05 -8.50
C TYR A 237 3.87 15.88 -8.52
N GLY A 238 4.23 16.50 -9.65
CA GLY A 238 5.56 17.09 -9.87
C GLY A 238 6.63 16.03 -10.19
N ASP A 239 7.87 16.46 -10.43
CA ASP A 239 8.99 15.54 -10.75
C ASP A 239 9.29 14.56 -9.61
N GLU A 240 8.84 14.91 -8.39
CA GLU A 240 9.01 14.12 -7.19
C GLU A 240 8.25 12.79 -7.20
N TRP A 241 7.33 12.55 -8.16
CA TRP A 241 6.57 11.30 -8.27
C TRP A 241 7.46 10.05 -8.32
N SER A 242 8.63 10.18 -8.97
CA SER A 242 9.59 9.10 -9.14
C SER A 242 10.38 8.78 -7.85
N TYR A 243 10.29 9.64 -6.83
CA TYR A 243 10.99 9.48 -5.56
C TYR A 243 10.06 8.95 -4.47
N MET A 244 10.59 8.10 -3.58
CA MET A 244 9.86 7.59 -2.43
C MET A 244 9.64 8.72 -1.41
N PRO A 245 8.38 9.00 -1.01
CA PRO A 245 8.12 9.97 0.03
C PRO A 245 8.58 9.47 1.41
N PRO A 246 8.96 10.39 2.31
CA PRO A 246 9.15 10.11 3.74
C PRO A 246 7.93 9.42 4.36
N HIS A 247 8.16 8.60 5.40
CA HIS A 247 7.11 7.78 6.01
C HIS A 247 5.93 8.58 6.58
N ASP A 248 6.17 9.78 7.10
CA ASP A 248 5.17 10.70 7.65
C ASP A 248 4.29 11.37 6.58
N LYS A 249 4.67 11.26 5.30
CA LYS A 249 3.94 11.79 4.14
C LYS A 249 3.26 10.71 3.31
N ARG A 250 3.24 9.47 3.80
CA ARG A 250 2.53 8.35 3.19
C ARG A 250 1.09 8.39 3.69
N GLU A 251 0.18 8.66 2.77
CA GLU A 251 -1.25 8.77 3.05
C GLU A 251 -1.96 7.52 2.52
N GLY A 252 -3.01 7.11 3.21
CA GLY A 252 -3.98 6.10 2.77
C GLY A 252 -5.38 6.59 3.10
N HIS A 253 -6.39 5.93 2.55
CA HIS A 253 -7.77 6.34 2.73
C HIS A 253 -8.29 6.06 4.15
N VAL A 254 -9.14 6.97 4.63
CA VAL A 254 -9.82 6.80 5.91
C VAL A 254 -11.15 6.07 5.68
N ALA A 255 -11.16 4.77 5.99
CA ALA A 255 -12.34 3.92 6.01
C ALA A 255 -12.45 3.16 7.33
N VAL A 256 -13.67 2.77 7.70
CA VAL A 256 -13.89 1.80 8.78
C VAL A 256 -13.88 0.42 8.15
N CYS A 257 -12.81 -0.33 8.38
CA CYS A 257 -12.64 -1.69 7.89
C CYS A 257 -12.86 -2.69 9.04
N VAL A 258 -13.57 -3.78 8.76
CA VAL A 258 -13.73 -4.90 9.69
C VAL A 258 -13.48 -6.17 8.90
N ASP A 259 -12.46 -6.92 9.31
CA ASP A 259 -12.13 -8.20 8.70
C ASP A 259 -13.23 -9.23 9.03
N ASP A 260 -13.52 -10.13 8.08
CA ASP A 260 -14.47 -11.24 8.21
C ASP A 260 -15.95 -10.87 8.52
N LEU A 261 -16.32 -9.60 8.39
CA LEU A 261 -17.70 -9.12 8.57
C LEU A 261 -18.19 -8.38 7.32
N PRO A 262 -19.40 -8.66 6.80
CA PRO A 262 -20.00 -7.84 5.76
C PRO A 262 -20.42 -6.47 6.31
N TYR A 263 -20.31 -5.42 5.48
CA TYR A 263 -20.59 -4.03 5.91
C TYR A 263 -22.02 -3.80 6.40
N GLN A 264 -22.96 -4.64 5.95
CA GLN A 264 -24.38 -4.58 6.27
C GLN A 264 -24.60 -4.76 7.78
N GLU A 265 -23.92 -5.73 8.41
CA GLU A 265 -24.03 -6.00 9.85
C GLU A 265 -23.55 -4.82 10.69
N LEU A 266 -22.38 -4.27 10.33
CA LEU A 266 -21.85 -3.07 11.00
C LEU A 266 -22.83 -1.90 10.87
N ARG A 267 -23.43 -1.72 9.69
CA ARG A 267 -24.39 -0.65 9.42
C ARG A 267 -25.69 -0.81 10.21
N GLU A 268 -26.21 -2.02 10.36
CA GLU A 268 -27.37 -2.29 11.20
C GLU A 268 -27.14 -1.89 12.65
N GLU A 269 -25.91 -2.03 13.15
CA GLU A 269 -25.57 -1.70 14.54
C GLU A 269 -25.52 -0.19 14.81
N TYR A 270 -24.87 0.59 13.91
CA TYR A 270 -24.66 2.01 14.15
C TYR A 270 -25.78 2.91 13.61
N MET A 271 -26.44 2.52 12.51
CA MET A 271 -27.36 3.40 11.80
C MET A 271 -28.59 3.84 12.62
N PRO A 272 -29.19 2.99 13.49
CA PRO A 272 -30.28 3.42 14.39
C PRO A 272 -29.85 4.50 15.39
N LYS A 273 -28.54 4.60 15.69
CA LYS A 273 -27.96 5.57 16.63
C LYS A 273 -27.72 6.94 15.98
N ILE A 274 -28.00 7.10 14.67
CA ILE A 274 -27.74 8.32 13.89
C ILE A 274 -29.06 9.03 13.52
N ASN A 275 -29.17 10.32 13.86
CA ASN A 275 -30.24 11.18 13.36
C ASN A 275 -29.92 11.72 11.95
N LYS A 276 -30.36 10.98 10.93
CA LYS A 276 -30.11 11.29 9.51
C LYS A 276 -30.74 12.62 9.07
N GLU A 277 -31.95 12.93 9.53
CA GLU A 277 -32.66 14.14 9.11
C GLU A 277 -31.95 15.39 9.59
N ARG A 278 -31.55 15.41 10.86
CA ARG A 278 -30.76 16.51 11.43
C ARG A 278 -29.46 16.71 10.66
N LEU A 279 -28.70 15.64 10.40
CA LEU A 279 -27.44 15.73 9.65
C LEU A 279 -27.63 16.28 8.23
N ARG A 280 -28.71 15.89 7.54
CA ARG A 280 -29.03 16.41 6.20
C ARG A 280 -29.36 17.91 6.26
N TRP A 281 -30.20 18.33 7.21
CA TRP A 281 -30.55 19.74 7.40
C TRP A 281 -29.31 20.60 7.73
N ASP A 282 -28.51 20.16 8.70
CA ASP A 282 -27.28 20.84 9.11
C ASP A 282 -26.31 20.99 7.94
N SER A 283 -26.18 19.95 7.11
CA SER A 283 -25.27 19.96 5.96
C SER A 283 -25.74 20.90 4.85
N VAL A 284 -27.03 20.90 4.49
CA VAL A 284 -27.59 21.82 3.48
C VAL A 284 -27.44 23.28 3.93
N PHE A 285 -27.75 23.56 5.19
CA PHE A 285 -27.60 24.90 5.74
C PHE A 285 -26.14 25.36 5.70
N ARG A 286 -25.21 24.49 6.12
CA ARG A 286 -23.77 24.78 6.11
C ARG A 286 -23.25 25.05 4.70
N LYS A 287 -23.67 24.27 3.70
CA LYS A 287 -23.31 24.52 2.28
C LYS A 287 -23.76 25.89 1.82
N PHE A 288 -25.03 26.21 2.05
CA PHE A 288 -25.58 27.50 1.65
C PHE A 288 -24.87 28.66 2.35
N TYR A 289 -24.60 28.53 3.65
CA TYR A 289 -23.82 29.50 4.41
C TYR A 289 -22.41 29.68 3.81
N ASN A 290 -21.68 28.58 3.59
CA ASN A 290 -20.33 28.60 3.01
C ASN A 290 -20.32 29.28 1.63
N MET A 291 -21.26 28.95 0.75
CA MET A 291 -21.35 29.59 -0.57
C MET A 291 -21.61 31.10 -0.48
N ARG A 292 -22.41 31.55 0.50
CA ARG A 292 -22.67 32.99 0.70
C ARG A 292 -21.45 33.76 1.18
N ILE A 293 -20.59 33.13 1.97
CA ILE A 293 -19.39 33.78 2.52
C ILE A 293 -18.12 33.50 1.71
N ALA A 294 -18.15 32.58 0.73
CA ALA A 294 -16.99 32.11 -0.04
C ALA A 294 -16.11 33.25 -0.54
N LYS A 295 -16.68 34.19 -1.32
CA LYS A 295 -15.96 35.36 -1.85
C LYS A 295 -15.28 36.20 -0.78
N LYS A 296 -15.98 36.45 0.34
CA LYS A 296 -15.42 37.21 1.46
C LYS A 296 -14.30 36.43 2.15
N SER A 297 -14.49 35.13 2.35
CA SER A 297 -13.50 34.24 2.98
C SER A 297 -12.23 34.14 2.14
N HIS A 298 -12.36 33.94 0.84
CA HIS A 298 -11.24 33.91 -0.09
C HIS A 298 -10.52 35.25 -0.16
N LYS A 299 -11.25 36.37 -0.21
CA LYS A 299 -10.64 37.71 -0.16
C LYS A 299 -9.82 37.92 1.10
N VAL A 300 -10.37 37.60 2.28
CA VAL A 300 -9.63 37.74 3.56
C VAL A 300 -8.37 36.85 3.57
N ARG A 301 -8.46 35.64 3.03
CA ARG A 301 -7.28 34.75 2.88
C ARG A 301 -6.24 35.37 1.97
N GLN A 302 -6.64 35.88 0.80
CA GLN A 302 -5.75 36.53 -0.16
C GLN A 302 -5.08 37.79 0.43
N ASP A 303 -5.84 38.64 1.13
CA ASP A 303 -5.30 39.81 1.82
C ASP A 303 -4.23 39.42 2.87
N GLY A 304 -4.50 38.35 3.63
CA GLY A 304 -3.53 37.79 4.59
C GLY A 304 -2.28 37.21 3.92
N LEU A 305 -2.44 36.51 2.80
CA LEU A 305 -1.32 35.97 2.02
C LEU A 305 -0.48 37.08 1.39
N ALA A 306 -1.09 38.17 0.91
CA ALA A 306 -0.38 39.33 0.39
C ALA A 306 0.47 40.02 1.49
N MET A 307 -0.06 40.15 2.71
CA MET A 307 0.73 40.65 3.85
C MET A 307 1.91 39.74 4.18
N LYS A 308 1.67 38.42 4.18
CA LYS A 308 2.72 37.42 4.40
C LYS A 308 3.76 37.46 3.28
N ALA A 309 3.35 37.65 2.02
CA ALA A 309 4.24 37.75 0.87
C ALA A 309 5.21 38.94 1.02
N ARG A 310 4.71 40.11 1.45
CA ARG A 310 5.55 41.29 1.74
C ARG A 310 6.57 41.02 2.84
N ALA A 311 6.16 40.33 3.91
CA ALA A 311 7.09 39.94 4.98
C ALA A 311 8.19 39.00 4.46
N VAL A 312 7.83 38.00 3.66
CA VAL A 312 8.78 37.06 3.04
C VAL A 312 9.76 37.77 2.10
N ALA A 313 9.29 38.76 1.32
CA ALA A 313 10.17 39.57 0.46
C ALA A 313 11.20 40.35 1.29
N LEU A 314 10.78 41.01 2.36
CA LEU A 314 11.67 41.75 3.27
C LEU A 314 12.67 40.83 3.98
N ASP A 315 12.22 39.65 4.42
CA ASP A 315 13.09 38.66 5.06
C ASP A 315 14.14 38.12 4.09
N LEU A 316 13.75 37.86 2.84
CA LEU A 316 14.71 37.43 1.81
C LEU A 316 15.72 38.54 1.50
N GLN A 317 15.25 39.78 1.33
CA GLN A 317 16.15 40.92 1.09
C GLN A 317 17.16 41.07 2.23
N ARG A 318 16.69 41.02 3.48
CA ARG A 318 17.58 41.05 4.65
C ARG A 318 18.58 39.91 4.64
N ALA A 319 18.14 38.69 4.32
CA ALA A 319 19.04 37.54 4.26
C ALA A 319 20.12 37.70 3.17
N ILE A 320 19.77 38.30 2.03
CA ILE A 320 20.73 38.63 0.96
C ILE A 320 21.73 39.66 1.48
N ASP A 321 21.25 40.76 2.07
CA ASP A 321 22.10 41.85 2.57
C ASP A 321 23.06 41.38 3.68
N GLU A 322 22.55 40.62 4.66
CA GLU A 322 23.32 40.09 5.78
C GLU A 322 24.32 39.00 5.36
N SER A 323 24.04 38.26 4.29
CA SER A 323 24.95 37.23 3.80
C SER A 323 26.23 37.82 3.21
N GLY A 324 26.20 39.08 2.76
CA GLY A 324 27.28 39.70 1.99
C GLY A 324 27.57 39.02 0.64
N LEU A 325 26.71 38.10 0.20
CA LEU A 325 26.87 37.34 -1.03
C LEU A 325 26.26 38.09 -2.20
N LYS A 326 26.97 38.13 -3.33
CA LYS A 326 26.39 38.58 -4.59
C LYS A 326 25.75 37.42 -5.33
N ILE A 327 24.46 37.54 -5.59
CA ILE A 327 23.68 36.51 -6.27
C ILE A 327 24.24 36.21 -7.67
N SER A 328 24.63 37.23 -8.43
CA SER A 328 25.24 37.06 -9.76
C SER A 328 26.51 36.20 -9.72
N GLU A 329 27.44 36.48 -8.79
CA GLU A 329 28.67 35.71 -8.61
C GLU A 329 28.38 34.25 -8.22
N LEU A 330 27.34 34.00 -7.41
CA LEU A 330 26.91 32.64 -7.05
C LEU A 330 26.29 31.89 -8.22
N VAL A 331 25.53 32.57 -9.09
CA VAL A 331 24.96 31.96 -10.30
C VAL A 331 26.07 31.64 -11.30
N GLU A 332 26.99 32.58 -11.54
CA GLU A 332 28.15 32.39 -12.44
C GLU A 332 29.06 31.26 -11.98
N SER A 333 29.35 31.20 -10.68
CA SER A 333 30.13 30.11 -10.07
C SER A 333 29.34 28.81 -9.86
N ARG A 334 28.03 28.79 -10.20
CA ARG A 334 27.11 27.64 -10.05
C ARG A 334 27.05 27.11 -8.63
N SER A 335 27.12 28.01 -7.66
CA SER A 335 27.07 27.73 -6.23
C SER A 335 25.63 27.48 -5.73
N PHE A 336 24.87 26.61 -6.42
CA PHE A 336 23.45 26.38 -6.17
C PHE A 336 23.13 25.81 -4.79
N ARG A 337 24.09 25.13 -4.13
CA ARG A 337 23.94 24.72 -2.72
C ARG A 337 23.85 25.93 -1.78
N LYS A 338 24.68 26.96 -2.00
CA LYS A 338 24.65 28.21 -1.22
C LYS A 338 23.38 29.00 -1.52
N LEU A 339 23.02 29.12 -2.81
CA LEU A 339 21.77 29.76 -3.22
C LEU A 339 20.55 29.04 -2.62
N SER A 340 20.53 27.71 -2.60
CA SER A 340 19.43 26.96 -2.01
C SER A 340 19.31 27.17 -0.50
N ALA A 341 20.42 27.38 0.20
CA ALA A 341 20.38 27.74 1.63
C ALA A 341 19.82 29.17 1.82
N LEU A 342 20.28 30.12 1.01
CA LEU A 342 19.83 31.51 1.02
C LEU A 342 18.32 31.63 0.73
N PHE A 343 17.83 30.93 -0.29
CA PHE A 343 16.42 30.92 -0.67
C PHE A 343 15.54 29.99 0.18
N GLY A 344 16.07 29.35 1.22
CA GLY A 344 15.34 28.33 1.99
C GLY A 344 14.02 28.82 2.57
N SER A 345 14.01 30.00 3.22
CA SER A 345 12.78 30.60 3.79
C SER A 345 11.81 31.06 2.69
N TYR A 346 12.35 31.62 1.60
CA TYR A 346 11.56 32.01 0.43
C TYR A 346 10.83 30.79 -0.16
N TYR A 347 11.55 29.70 -0.46
CA TYR A 347 10.94 28.48 -0.99
C TYR A 347 9.91 27.87 -0.05
N LYS A 348 10.16 27.86 1.26
CA LYS A 348 9.20 27.33 2.25
C LYS A 348 7.84 28.04 2.15
N ASN A 349 7.83 29.32 1.85
CA ASN A 349 6.61 30.12 1.74
C ASN A 349 6.07 30.16 0.30
N GLN A 350 6.87 30.58 -0.67
CA GLN A 350 6.45 30.76 -2.06
C GLN A 350 6.01 29.44 -2.72
N LEU A 351 6.67 28.32 -2.44
CA LEU A 351 6.32 27.01 -3.01
C LEU A 351 5.25 26.27 -2.20
N SER A 352 4.66 26.91 -1.19
CA SER A 352 3.59 26.31 -0.40
C SER A 352 2.28 26.24 -1.18
N ALA A 353 1.44 25.27 -0.85
CA ALA A 353 0.12 25.12 -1.45
C ALA A 353 -0.81 26.32 -1.16
N ASP A 354 -0.52 27.09 -0.10
CA ASP A 354 -1.22 28.35 0.18
C ASP A 354 -0.90 29.44 -0.86
N PHE A 355 0.33 29.50 -1.35
CA PHE A 355 0.79 30.56 -2.27
C PHE A 355 0.53 30.20 -3.73
N ILE A 356 0.95 29.03 -4.19
CA ILE A 356 0.88 28.67 -5.63
C ILE A 356 -0.21 27.65 -5.96
N GLY A 357 -0.92 27.19 -4.92
CA GLY A 357 -1.94 26.16 -5.03
C GLY A 357 -1.40 24.78 -5.36
N ARG A 358 -2.35 23.85 -5.42
CA ARG A 358 -2.19 22.52 -6.02
C ARG A 358 -3.53 22.15 -6.66
N GLU A 359 -3.49 21.33 -7.69
CA GLU A 359 -4.69 20.71 -8.24
C GLU A 359 -5.12 19.57 -7.32
N ASP A 360 -5.58 19.93 -6.13
CA ASP A 360 -6.10 19.03 -5.12
C ASP A 360 -7.39 19.59 -4.52
N TYR A 361 -8.09 18.77 -3.74
CA TYR A 361 -9.37 19.13 -3.14
C TYR A 361 -9.32 20.42 -2.29
N THR A 362 -8.21 20.72 -1.62
CA THR A 362 -8.08 21.76 -0.58
C THR A 362 -7.51 23.07 -1.13
N ASN A 363 -6.61 22.99 -2.11
CA ASN A 363 -5.77 24.11 -2.55
C ASN A 363 -6.08 24.57 -3.98
N ILE A 364 -7.15 24.04 -4.60
CA ILE A 364 -7.54 24.39 -5.97
C ILE A 364 -7.79 25.89 -6.16
N TYR A 365 -8.38 26.59 -5.18
CA TYR A 365 -8.62 28.02 -5.30
C TYR A 365 -7.30 28.80 -5.41
N ALA A 366 -6.30 28.47 -4.59
CA ALA A 366 -4.98 29.10 -4.67
C ALA A 366 -4.24 28.74 -5.96
N PHE A 367 -4.59 27.64 -6.62
CA PHE A 367 -3.98 27.25 -7.90
C PHE A 367 -4.40 28.19 -9.04
N TYR A 368 -5.68 28.58 -9.09
CA TYR A 368 -6.19 29.55 -10.07
C TYR A 368 -5.96 31.01 -9.65
N HIS A 369 -5.79 31.25 -8.34
CA HIS A 369 -5.54 32.57 -7.76
C HIS A 369 -4.25 32.57 -6.92
N PRO A 370 -3.07 32.37 -7.56
CA PRO A 370 -1.83 32.29 -6.82
C PRO A 370 -1.43 33.65 -6.22
N THR A 371 -0.58 33.60 -5.20
CA THR A 371 0.11 34.74 -4.60
C THR A 371 1.59 34.68 -4.95
N LEU A 372 2.12 35.76 -5.51
CA LEU A 372 3.53 35.93 -5.82
C LEU A 372 4.19 36.86 -4.79
N VAL A 373 5.33 36.45 -4.25
CA VAL A 373 6.22 37.31 -3.47
C VAL A 373 6.97 38.20 -4.45
N GLU A 374 6.77 39.51 -4.34
CA GLU A 374 7.42 40.51 -5.20
C GLU A 374 8.91 40.59 -4.84
N ILE A 375 9.77 40.16 -5.77
CA ILE A 375 11.22 40.21 -5.68
C ILE A 375 11.84 40.64 -7.02
N PRO A 376 13.06 41.18 -7.03
CA PRO A 376 13.74 41.57 -8.27
C PRO A 376 13.96 40.40 -9.25
N ASP A 377 14.07 40.72 -10.54
CA ASP A 377 14.19 39.75 -11.63
C ASP A 377 15.40 38.84 -11.51
N ASP A 378 16.56 39.40 -11.20
CA ASP A 378 17.81 38.67 -11.03
C ASP A 378 17.73 37.69 -9.84
N VAL A 379 17.10 38.11 -8.74
CA VAL A 379 16.85 37.27 -7.55
C VAL A 379 15.90 36.13 -7.89
N PHE A 380 14.79 36.43 -8.58
CA PHE A 380 13.82 35.42 -8.99
C PHE A 380 14.43 34.41 -9.96
N TYR A 381 15.14 34.88 -10.98
CA TYR A 381 15.79 34.02 -11.97
C TYR A 381 16.83 33.13 -11.31
N ALA A 382 17.65 33.66 -10.39
CA ALA A 382 18.59 32.88 -9.61
C ALA A 382 17.90 31.81 -8.75
N ALA A 383 16.73 32.13 -8.18
CA ALA A 383 15.92 31.16 -7.45
C ALA A 383 15.39 30.06 -8.39
N MET A 384 14.90 30.41 -9.59
CA MET A 384 14.42 29.42 -10.56
C MET A 384 15.53 28.51 -11.07
N LEU A 385 16.69 29.08 -11.40
CA LEU A 385 17.89 28.30 -11.76
C LEU A 385 18.33 27.38 -10.62
N THR A 386 18.21 27.83 -9.37
CA THR A 386 18.53 27.00 -8.21
C THR A 386 17.56 25.82 -8.10
N LEU A 387 16.25 26.02 -8.30
CA LEU A 387 15.28 24.92 -8.34
C LEU A 387 15.58 23.94 -9.48
N PHE A 388 15.88 24.47 -10.67
CA PHE A 388 16.27 23.69 -11.84
C PHE A 388 17.49 22.80 -11.57
N TYR A 389 18.62 23.38 -11.14
CA TYR A 389 19.85 22.63 -10.81
C TYR A 389 19.76 21.78 -9.54
N THR A 390 18.71 21.92 -8.73
CA THR A 390 18.40 21.03 -7.60
C THR A 390 17.29 20.03 -7.94
N GLU A 391 17.02 19.81 -9.23
CA GLU A 391 16.08 18.80 -9.75
C GLU A 391 14.63 18.99 -9.26
N ARG A 392 14.25 20.24 -8.95
CA ARG A 392 12.87 20.67 -8.65
C ARG A 392 12.30 21.43 -9.84
N VAL A 393 12.39 20.81 -11.03
CA VAL A 393 12.15 21.44 -12.34
C VAL A 393 10.69 21.88 -12.50
N SER A 394 9.73 21.06 -12.08
CA SER A 394 8.30 21.35 -12.13
C SER A 394 7.87 22.48 -11.21
N LYS A 395 8.58 22.69 -10.09
CA LYS A 395 8.38 23.86 -9.22
C LYS A 395 8.92 25.12 -9.88
N ALA A 396 10.07 25.05 -10.54
CA ALA A 396 10.60 26.17 -11.33
C ALA A 396 9.62 26.53 -12.46
N TYR A 397 9.15 25.53 -13.22
CA TYR A 397 8.18 25.71 -14.30
C TYR A 397 6.88 26.35 -13.80
N ARG A 398 6.29 25.82 -12.71
CA ARG A 398 5.07 26.39 -12.12
C ARG A 398 5.26 27.83 -11.68
N MET A 399 6.41 28.17 -11.09
CA MET A 399 6.70 29.55 -10.70
C MET A 399 6.84 30.48 -11.90
N MET A 400 7.42 30.02 -13.02
CA MET A 400 7.44 30.79 -14.26
C MET A 400 6.02 31.04 -14.78
N GLN A 401 5.13 30.03 -14.77
CA GLN A 401 3.73 30.20 -15.15
C GLN A 401 2.99 31.20 -14.25
N VAL A 402 3.16 31.07 -12.92
CA VAL A 402 2.55 31.99 -11.95
C VAL A 402 3.04 33.42 -12.17
N ARG A 403 4.34 33.60 -12.40
CA ARG A 403 4.90 34.93 -12.64
C ARG A 403 4.42 35.51 -13.98
N GLN A 404 4.35 34.70 -15.03
CA GLN A 404 3.78 35.11 -16.33
C GLN A 404 2.31 35.53 -16.22
N GLN A 405 1.53 34.88 -15.34
CA GLN A 405 0.12 35.21 -15.11
C GLN A 405 -0.06 36.54 -14.36
N LEU A 406 0.81 36.83 -13.39
CA LEU A 406 0.64 37.95 -12.45
C LEU A 406 1.53 39.17 -12.73
N ASP A 407 2.59 38.99 -13.51
CA ASP A 407 3.64 39.96 -13.81
C ASP A 407 4.22 39.67 -15.22
N HIS A 408 5.55 39.70 -15.38
CA HIS A 408 6.25 39.46 -16.64
C HIS A 408 7.38 38.44 -16.45
N LEU A 409 7.84 37.87 -17.56
CA LEU A 409 9.07 37.07 -17.62
C LEU A 409 10.13 37.86 -18.39
N SER A 410 11.36 37.89 -17.88
CA SER A 410 12.51 38.40 -18.65
C SER A 410 12.85 37.43 -19.80
N PRO A 411 13.62 37.85 -20.82
CA PRO A 411 14.04 36.96 -21.90
C PRO A 411 14.78 35.71 -21.41
N GLU A 412 15.59 35.83 -20.35
CA GLU A 412 16.29 34.70 -19.74
C GLU A 412 15.33 33.74 -19.05
N MET A 413 14.27 34.27 -18.42
CA MET A 413 13.24 33.47 -17.77
C MET A 413 12.40 32.70 -18.80
N GLU A 414 11.99 33.34 -19.89
CA GLU A 414 11.27 32.65 -20.97
C GLU A 414 12.16 31.58 -21.59
N GLY A 415 13.43 31.89 -21.86
CA GLY A 415 14.39 30.90 -22.37
C GLY A 415 14.54 29.67 -21.46
N LEU A 416 14.62 29.86 -20.13
CA LEU A 416 14.67 28.74 -19.19
C LEU A 416 13.36 27.93 -19.18
N LYS A 417 12.21 28.59 -19.28
CA LYS A 417 10.90 27.91 -19.37
C LYS A 417 10.80 27.07 -20.65
N GLU A 418 11.22 27.60 -21.79
CA GLU A 418 11.28 26.88 -23.07
C GLU A 418 12.23 25.68 -23.01
N ASP A 419 13.39 25.82 -22.35
CA ASP A 419 14.34 24.71 -22.17
C ASP A 419 13.77 23.60 -21.29
N ILE A 420 12.96 23.93 -20.28
CA ILE A 420 12.25 22.94 -19.46
C ILE A 420 11.22 22.19 -20.31
N GLU A 421 10.45 22.89 -21.14
CA GLU A 421 9.51 22.28 -22.08
C GLU A 421 10.23 21.40 -23.11
N PHE A 422 11.40 21.83 -23.58
CA PHE A 422 12.24 21.04 -24.48
C PHE A 422 12.75 19.77 -23.79
N PHE A 423 13.14 19.87 -22.52
CA PHE A 423 13.50 18.68 -21.73
C PHE A 423 12.33 17.71 -21.54
N ARG A 424 11.11 18.21 -21.31
CA ARG A 424 9.91 17.35 -21.22
C ARG A 424 9.67 16.59 -22.54
N LYS A 425 9.85 17.25 -23.69
CA LYS A 425 9.82 16.57 -25.00
C LYS A 425 10.87 15.46 -25.12
N ALA A 426 12.06 15.63 -24.54
CA ALA A 426 13.06 14.56 -24.50
C ALA A 426 12.61 13.37 -23.65
N ALA A 427 11.94 13.62 -22.52
CA ALA A 427 11.35 12.56 -21.71
C ALA A 427 10.25 11.81 -22.46
N ASP A 428 9.40 12.51 -23.21
CA ASP A 428 8.42 11.89 -24.11
C ASP A 428 9.10 11.02 -25.17
N HIS A 429 10.10 11.55 -25.87
CA HIS A 429 10.85 10.78 -26.86
C HIS A 429 11.43 9.50 -26.25
N TYR A 430 12.02 9.58 -25.05
CA TYR A 430 12.53 8.42 -24.33
C TYR A 430 11.44 7.42 -23.98
N GLU A 431 10.29 7.87 -23.46
CA GLU A 431 9.13 7.04 -23.14
C GLU A 431 8.57 6.29 -24.35
N PHE A 432 8.66 6.88 -25.55
CA PHE A 432 8.27 6.25 -26.82
C PHE A 432 9.44 5.53 -27.54
N HIS A 433 10.53 5.21 -26.84
CA HIS A 433 11.72 4.53 -27.38
C HIS A 433 12.38 5.23 -28.59
N ARG A 434 12.19 6.55 -28.73
CA ARG A 434 12.85 7.42 -29.72
C ARG A 434 14.14 7.97 -29.12
N ILE A 435 15.08 7.06 -28.84
CA ILE A 435 16.28 7.34 -28.04
C ILE A 435 17.17 8.41 -28.68
N LYS A 436 17.34 8.39 -30.01
CA LYS A 436 18.20 9.33 -30.73
C LYS A 436 17.68 10.76 -30.64
N GLU A 437 16.37 10.94 -30.79
CA GLU A 437 15.70 12.24 -30.67
C GLU A 437 15.81 12.77 -29.23
N ALA A 438 15.55 11.92 -28.23
CA ALA A 438 15.72 12.29 -26.82
C ALA A 438 17.17 12.70 -26.51
N GLU A 439 18.13 11.92 -27.01
CA GLU A 439 19.56 12.16 -26.81
C GLU A 439 20.03 13.46 -27.46
N GLN A 440 19.57 13.77 -28.68
CA GLN A 440 19.90 15.02 -29.34
C GLN A 440 19.50 16.22 -28.48
N ILE A 441 18.26 16.23 -27.99
CA ILE A 441 17.72 17.29 -27.14
C ILE A 441 18.55 17.44 -25.86
N VAL A 442 18.81 16.34 -25.17
CA VAL A 442 19.59 16.35 -23.91
C VAL A 442 21.03 16.82 -24.15
N ASN A 443 21.66 16.44 -25.26
CA ASN A 443 23.00 16.89 -25.61
C ASN A 443 23.04 18.40 -25.87
N GLU A 444 22.03 18.97 -26.52
CA GLU A 444 21.90 20.42 -26.71
C GLU A 444 21.72 21.15 -25.37
N LEU A 445 20.82 20.65 -24.53
CA LEU A 445 20.60 21.18 -23.18
C LEU A 445 21.84 21.07 -22.29
N LEU A 446 22.63 20.00 -22.39
CA LEU A 446 23.91 19.86 -21.66
C LEU A 446 24.99 20.84 -22.14
N LYS A 447 24.97 21.27 -23.41
CA LYS A 447 25.87 22.33 -23.89
C LYS A 447 25.50 23.68 -23.26
N LYS A 448 24.20 23.97 -23.11
CA LYS A 448 23.69 25.20 -22.49
C LYS A 448 23.84 25.16 -20.96
N TYR A 449 23.58 24.02 -20.34
CA TYR A 449 23.64 23.78 -18.89
C TYR A 449 24.64 22.66 -18.51
N PRO A 450 25.96 22.88 -18.70
CA PRO A 450 26.96 21.87 -18.38
C PRO A 450 26.85 21.40 -16.94
N GLY A 451 26.89 20.10 -16.70
CA GLY A 451 26.82 19.56 -15.34
C GLY A 451 25.45 19.63 -14.68
N HIS A 452 24.37 19.90 -15.42
CA HIS A 452 23.03 19.80 -14.87
C HIS A 452 22.71 18.34 -14.48
N PRO A 453 22.39 18.04 -13.21
CA PRO A 453 22.29 16.66 -12.71
C PRO A 453 21.23 15.85 -13.45
N GLY A 454 20.01 16.38 -13.62
CA GLY A 454 18.93 15.66 -14.32
C GLY A 454 19.26 15.33 -15.77
N PHE A 455 19.97 16.21 -16.47
CA PHE A 455 20.37 15.98 -17.87
C PHE A 455 21.50 14.96 -17.96
N MET A 456 22.44 14.99 -17.01
CA MET A 456 23.48 13.97 -16.91
C MET A 456 22.90 12.59 -16.59
N LYS A 457 21.85 12.51 -15.76
CA LYS A 457 21.13 11.25 -15.47
C LYS A 457 20.43 10.69 -16.71
N PHE A 458 19.82 11.54 -17.53
CA PHE A 458 19.23 11.13 -18.81
C PHE A 458 20.29 10.67 -19.81
N LYS A 459 21.39 11.43 -19.95
CA LYS A 459 22.53 11.02 -20.79
C LYS A 459 23.12 9.68 -20.35
N CYS A 460 23.18 9.45 -19.03
CA CYS A 460 23.60 8.17 -18.48
C CYS A 460 22.70 7.02 -18.94
N ARG A 461 21.36 7.21 -18.98
CA ARG A 461 20.45 6.16 -19.49
C ARG A 461 20.79 5.80 -20.92
N PHE A 462 20.94 6.78 -21.81
CA PHE A 462 21.26 6.52 -23.22
C PHE A 462 22.55 5.72 -23.38
N LEU A 463 23.61 6.11 -22.66
CA LEU A 463 24.88 5.37 -22.69
C LEU A 463 24.76 3.94 -22.13
N MET A 464 23.86 3.72 -21.18
CA MET A 464 23.65 2.40 -20.58
C MET A 464 22.78 1.47 -21.43
N GLU A 465 21.91 2.01 -22.29
CA GLU A 465 21.20 1.20 -23.31
C GLU A 465 22.20 0.53 -24.27
N ASP A 466 23.26 1.26 -24.66
CA ASP A 466 24.30 0.77 -25.60
C ASP A 466 25.54 0.18 -24.89
N ALA A 467 25.55 0.10 -23.55
CA ALA A 467 26.75 -0.28 -22.77
C ALA A 467 27.21 -1.73 -23.02
N GLY A 468 26.36 -2.58 -23.60
CA GLY A 468 26.76 -3.90 -24.07
C GLY A 468 27.86 -3.83 -25.14
N GLU A 469 27.80 -2.84 -26.03
CA GLU A 469 28.74 -2.63 -27.13
C GLU A 469 29.76 -1.51 -26.83
N ASN A 470 29.34 -0.44 -26.13
CA ASN A 470 30.12 0.78 -25.89
C ASN A 470 30.45 1.03 -24.41
N ARG A 471 30.81 -0.02 -23.67
CA ARG A 471 31.04 0.02 -22.21
C ARG A 471 32.04 1.09 -21.74
N VAL A 472 33.14 1.26 -22.47
CA VAL A 472 34.22 2.19 -22.11
C VAL A 472 33.73 3.65 -22.09
N GLU A 473 32.83 4.01 -22.99
CA GLU A 473 32.26 5.36 -23.04
C GLU A 473 31.32 5.61 -21.85
N ALA A 474 30.44 4.65 -21.57
CA ALA A 474 29.54 4.70 -20.43
C ALA A 474 30.32 4.80 -19.11
N GLU A 475 31.38 4.00 -18.95
CA GLU A 475 32.23 4.03 -17.76
C GLU A 475 32.91 5.38 -17.58
N ARG A 476 33.52 5.91 -18.65
CA ARG A 476 34.18 7.22 -18.62
C ARG A 476 33.20 8.34 -18.27
N PHE A 477 31.97 8.27 -18.76
CA PHE A 477 30.93 9.23 -18.42
C PHE A 477 30.54 9.13 -16.94
N LEU A 478 30.35 7.92 -16.42
CA LEU A 478 30.00 7.67 -15.03
C LEU A 478 31.10 8.12 -14.07
N ASP A 479 32.37 7.89 -14.39
CA ASP A 479 33.49 8.38 -13.57
C ASP A 479 33.51 9.91 -13.52
N LYS A 480 33.22 10.58 -14.64
CA LYS A 480 33.06 12.03 -14.69
C LYS A 480 31.85 12.49 -13.85
N ALA A 481 30.72 11.80 -13.95
CA ALA A 481 29.52 12.12 -13.18
C ALA A 481 29.75 11.95 -11.68
N LEU A 482 30.35 10.84 -11.24
CA LEU A 482 30.66 10.57 -9.83
C LEU A 482 31.75 11.50 -9.27
N LYS A 483 32.65 12.02 -10.10
CA LYS A 483 33.55 13.11 -9.67
C LYS A 483 32.80 14.39 -9.32
N MET A 484 31.69 14.67 -9.99
CA MET A 484 30.83 15.83 -9.73
C MET A 484 29.80 15.56 -8.62
N PHE A 485 29.28 14.34 -8.57
CA PHE A 485 28.20 13.89 -7.71
C PHE A 485 28.55 12.57 -7.00
N PRO A 486 29.54 12.58 -6.09
CA PRO A 486 30.09 11.34 -5.49
C PRO A 486 29.08 10.55 -4.65
N GLU A 487 28.06 11.23 -4.14
CA GLU A 487 27.04 10.66 -3.27
C GLU A 487 25.70 10.42 -3.98
N ASP A 488 25.61 10.58 -5.30
CA ASP A 488 24.35 10.38 -6.02
C ASP A 488 24.15 8.89 -6.34
N GLY A 489 23.16 8.29 -5.68
CA GLY A 489 22.84 6.87 -5.83
C GLY A 489 22.46 6.45 -7.25
N TYR A 490 22.00 7.37 -8.09
CA TYR A 490 21.64 7.09 -9.48
C TYR A 490 22.89 6.71 -10.30
N PHE A 491 23.96 7.51 -10.22
CA PHE A 491 25.21 7.20 -10.93
C PHE A 491 25.93 6.00 -10.31
N LEU A 492 25.85 5.83 -8.99
CA LEU A 492 26.42 4.66 -8.33
C LEU A 492 25.78 3.36 -8.79
N LYS A 493 24.46 3.35 -9.04
CA LYS A 493 23.74 2.19 -9.58
C LYS A 493 24.30 1.79 -10.95
N TYR A 494 24.41 2.73 -11.88
CA TYR A 494 24.91 2.38 -13.23
C TYR A 494 26.41 2.07 -13.26
N LYS A 495 27.21 2.64 -12.34
CA LYS A 495 28.61 2.18 -12.15
C LYS A 495 28.65 0.74 -11.63
N ALA A 496 27.75 0.37 -10.72
CA ALA A 496 27.62 -1.00 -10.26
C ALA A 496 27.20 -1.96 -11.39
N ASP A 497 26.27 -1.53 -12.25
CA ASP A 497 25.85 -2.28 -13.44
C ASP A 497 27.06 -2.57 -14.36
N ILE A 498 27.92 -1.57 -14.63
CA ILE A 498 29.15 -1.78 -15.44
C ILE A 498 30.10 -2.77 -14.77
N LEU A 499 30.41 -2.58 -13.48
CA LEU A 499 31.30 -3.49 -12.76
C LEU A 499 30.76 -4.92 -12.75
N TRP A 500 29.44 -5.07 -12.66
CA TRP A 500 28.80 -6.37 -12.78
C TRP A 500 29.02 -6.98 -14.17
N MET A 501 28.81 -6.19 -15.23
CA MET A 501 29.07 -6.62 -16.61
C MET A 501 30.54 -6.98 -16.88
N ASP A 502 31.48 -6.38 -16.14
CA ASP A 502 32.92 -6.69 -16.19
C ASP A 502 33.31 -7.94 -15.37
N GLY A 503 32.35 -8.56 -14.68
CA GLY A 503 32.59 -9.72 -13.81
C GLY A 503 33.13 -9.34 -12.42
N GLU A 504 33.21 -8.05 -12.10
CA GLU A 504 33.67 -7.54 -10.80
C GLU A 504 32.54 -7.55 -9.74
N MET A 505 31.91 -8.71 -9.56
CA MET A 505 30.68 -8.87 -8.77
C MET A 505 30.78 -8.33 -7.33
N GLN A 506 31.94 -8.52 -6.67
CA GLN A 506 32.11 -8.05 -5.28
C GLN A 506 32.08 -6.52 -5.21
N LYS A 507 32.78 -5.83 -6.12
CA LYS A 507 32.78 -4.37 -6.16
C LYS A 507 31.41 -3.82 -6.56
N ALA A 508 30.75 -4.48 -7.52
CA ALA A 508 29.39 -4.14 -7.92
C ALA A 508 28.42 -4.23 -6.72
N ALA A 509 28.47 -5.32 -5.96
CA ALA A 509 27.62 -5.53 -4.80
C ALA A 509 27.85 -4.49 -3.70
N GLU A 510 29.10 -4.10 -3.44
CA GLU A 510 29.44 -3.01 -2.49
C GLU A 510 28.85 -1.67 -2.91
N LEU A 511 28.81 -1.36 -4.21
CA LEU A 511 28.16 -0.16 -4.73
C LEU A 511 26.63 -0.26 -4.64
N TYR A 512 26.03 -1.39 -5.04
CA TYR A 512 24.58 -1.58 -4.96
C TYR A 512 24.06 -1.42 -3.52
N LEU A 513 24.79 -1.90 -2.52
CA LEU A 513 24.44 -1.72 -1.10
C LEU A 513 24.44 -0.25 -0.66
N GLN A 514 25.18 0.62 -1.35
CA GLN A 514 25.17 2.06 -1.07
C GLN A 514 24.01 2.78 -1.77
N VAL A 515 23.52 2.27 -2.91
CA VAL A 515 22.51 2.94 -3.73
C VAL A 515 21.25 3.26 -2.93
N LYS A 516 20.66 2.28 -2.23
CA LYS A 516 19.42 2.47 -1.46
C LYS A 516 19.53 3.54 -0.37
N ASN A 517 20.75 3.83 0.12
CA ASN A 517 21.00 4.87 1.12
C ASN A 517 21.33 6.26 0.50
N LYS A 518 21.63 6.29 -0.80
CA LYS A 518 22.12 7.48 -1.52
C LYS A 518 21.15 8.02 -2.57
N THR A 519 20.04 7.32 -2.81
CA THR A 519 18.92 7.82 -3.60
C THR A 519 17.61 7.22 -3.09
N THR A 520 16.55 8.01 -3.12
CA THR A 520 15.17 7.55 -2.91
C THR A 520 14.41 7.41 -4.22
N ASN A 521 15.08 7.48 -5.37
CA ASN A 521 14.44 7.30 -6.67
C ASN A 521 13.93 5.86 -6.79
N GLY A 522 12.61 5.71 -6.80
CA GLY A 522 11.97 4.39 -6.81
C GLY A 522 12.09 3.68 -8.16
N ILE A 523 12.32 4.39 -9.27
CA ILE A 523 12.62 3.75 -10.57
C ILE A 523 13.97 3.04 -10.49
N VAL A 524 14.99 3.68 -9.90
CA VAL A 524 16.30 3.06 -9.70
C VAL A 524 16.19 1.83 -8.79
N TRP A 525 15.41 1.92 -7.71
CA TRP A 525 15.19 0.79 -6.81
C TRP A 525 14.45 -0.36 -7.51
N MET A 526 13.42 -0.05 -8.30
CA MET A 526 12.70 -1.04 -9.10
C MET A 526 13.60 -1.71 -10.13
N GLU A 527 14.43 -0.95 -10.85
CA GLU A 527 15.39 -1.50 -11.80
C GLU A 527 16.36 -2.47 -11.11
N MET A 528 16.86 -2.10 -9.93
CA MET A 528 17.72 -2.98 -9.12
C MET A 528 16.98 -4.24 -8.67
N ASP A 529 15.78 -4.10 -8.11
CA ASP A 529 15.01 -5.23 -7.63
C ASP A 529 14.66 -6.17 -8.80
N ARG A 530 14.31 -5.64 -9.99
CA ARG A 530 14.08 -6.44 -11.20
C ARG A 530 15.35 -7.17 -11.64
N PHE A 531 16.49 -6.47 -11.68
CA PHE A 531 17.78 -7.06 -12.02
C PHE A 531 18.13 -8.22 -11.08
N PHE A 532 17.99 -8.01 -9.77
CA PHE A 532 18.32 -9.01 -8.76
C PHE A 532 17.33 -10.19 -8.72
N ARG A 533 16.04 -9.96 -8.96
CA ARG A 533 15.05 -11.04 -9.10
C ARG A 533 15.43 -12.04 -10.20
N GLY A 534 16.09 -11.58 -11.26
CA GLY A 534 16.61 -12.45 -12.33
C GLY A 534 17.61 -13.51 -11.84
N TYR A 535 18.35 -13.23 -10.77
CA TYR A 535 19.34 -14.15 -10.18
C TYR A 535 18.79 -14.98 -9.03
N LYS A 536 17.59 -14.66 -8.52
CA LYS A 536 17.01 -15.30 -7.33
C LYS A 536 17.09 -16.82 -7.38
N SER A 537 16.61 -17.43 -8.47
CA SER A 537 16.59 -18.89 -8.62
C SER A 537 17.98 -19.51 -8.60
N GLU A 538 18.96 -18.86 -9.22
CA GLU A 538 20.36 -19.32 -9.25
C GLU A 538 20.99 -19.21 -7.86
N ILE A 539 20.80 -18.09 -7.17
CA ILE A 539 21.34 -17.85 -5.82
C ILE A 539 20.78 -18.82 -4.79
N LEU A 540 19.47 -19.07 -4.83
CA LEU A 540 18.84 -20.07 -3.95
C LEU A 540 19.43 -21.47 -4.19
N LYS A 541 19.63 -21.84 -5.47
CA LYS A 541 20.27 -23.11 -5.84
C LYS A 541 21.73 -23.18 -5.37
N SER A 542 22.52 -22.12 -5.59
CA SER A 542 23.91 -22.06 -5.12
C SER A 542 24.02 -22.14 -3.60
N CYS A 543 23.10 -21.52 -2.86
CA CYS A 543 23.04 -21.66 -1.41
C CYS A 543 22.84 -23.13 -0.99
N GLU A 544 21.88 -23.82 -1.61
CA GLU A 544 21.61 -25.24 -1.34
C GLU A 544 22.80 -26.14 -1.71
N GLU A 545 23.46 -25.90 -2.84
CA GLU A 545 24.66 -26.62 -3.28
C GLU A 545 25.85 -26.40 -2.33
N LEU A 546 26.10 -25.17 -1.89
CA LEU A 546 27.13 -24.86 -0.90
C LEU A 546 26.86 -25.56 0.44
N ILE A 547 25.59 -25.62 0.86
CA ILE A 547 25.19 -26.35 2.07
C ILE A 547 25.42 -27.87 1.89
N ALA A 548 25.05 -28.42 0.74
CA ALA A 548 25.24 -29.84 0.41
C ALA A 548 26.71 -30.24 0.36
N ASN A 549 27.56 -29.37 -0.18
CA ASN A 549 29.01 -29.55 -0.26
C ASN A 549 29.77 -29.21 1.05
N HIS A 550 29.04 -28.97 2.14
CA HIS A 550 29.59 -28.60 3.46
C HIS A 550 30.33 -27.25 3.54
N ASN A 551 30.18 -26.37 2.54
CA ASN A 551 30.73 -25.01 2.50
C ASN A 551 29.82 -23.99 3.22
N LYS A 552 29.54 -24.25 4.49
CA LYS A 552 28.51 -23.53 5.27
C LYS A 552 28.78 -22.03 5.43
N LYS A 553 30.06 -21.64 5.58
CA LYS A 553 30.45 -20.23 5.74
C LYS A 553 30.23 -19.41 4.48
N GLU A 554 30.51 -20.01 3.32
CA GLU A 554 30.28 -19.38 2.02
C GLU A 554 28.77 -19.22 1.75
N ALA A 555 27.97 -20.24 2.08
CA ALA A 555 26.52 -20.15 1.99
C ALA A 555 25.95 -19.02 2.87
N LEU A 556 26.47 -18.87 4.10
CA LEU A 556 26.05 -17.78 4.99
C LEU A 556 26.45 -16.41 4.45
N ALA A 557 27.70 -16.23 4.02
CA ALA A 557 28.17 -14.96 3.46
C ALA A 557 27.39 -14.56 2.20
N LEU A 558 27.09 -15.53 1.32
CA LEU A 558 26.25 -15.34 0.15
C LEU A 558 24.86 -14.83 0.55
N MET A 559 24.19 -15.52 1.48
CA MET A 559 22.84 -15.12 1.88
C MET A 559 22.78 -13.83 2.68
N GLU A 560 23.80 -13.52 3.49
CA GLU A 560 23.93 -12.23 4.16
C GLU A 560 24.02 -11.07 3.15
N LEU A 561 24.77 -11.27 2.05
CA LEU A 561 24.83 -10.28 0.97
C LEU A 561 23.47 -10.08 0.29
N TRP A 562 22.84 -11.18 -0.16
CA TRP A 562 21.59 -11.09 -0.90
C TRP A 562 20.41 -10.62 -0.06
N SER A 563 20.37 -10.98 1.23
CA SER A 563 19.36 -10.45 2.17
C SER A 563 19.47 -8.94 2.38
N ARG A 564 20.63 -8.34 2.12
CA ARG A 564 20.81 -6.88 2.17
C ARG A 564 20.50 -6.21 0.84
N LEU A 565 20.71 -6.89 -0.28
CA LEU A 565 20.37 -6.38 -1.61
C LEU A 565 18.85 -6.40 -1.85
N ILE A 566 18.18 -7.49 -1.48
CA ILE A 566 16.73 -7.69 -1.62
C ILE A 566 16.10 -8.05 -0.26
N PRO A 567 16.00 -7.09 0.67
CA PRO A 567 15.52 -7.37 2.03
C PRO A 567 14.08 -7.85 2.10
N GLU A 568 13.23 -7.41 1.16
CA GLU A 568 11.79 -7.69 1.14
C GLU A 568 11.43 -9.04 0.47
N ASP A 569 12.41 -9.84 0.02
CA ASP A 569 12.13 -11.13 -0.63
C ASP A 569 12.14 -12.29 0.38
N ASP A 570 10.96 -12.88 0.60
CA ASP A 570 10.75 -13.94 1.60
C ASP A 570 11.61 -15.18 1.37
N ASP A 571 11.87 -15.57 0.12
CA ASP A 571 12.68 -16.76 -0.14
C ASP A 571 14.16 -16.50 0.17
N ILE A 572 14.65 -15.30 -0.15
CA ILE A 572 16.01 -14.87 0.20
C ILE A 572 16.17 -14.82 1.73
N GLN A 573 15.19 -14.26 2.45
CA GLN A 573 15.22 -14.27 3.92
C GLN A 573 15.15 -15.69 4.49
N GLY A 574 14.25 -16.54 3.98
CA GLY A 574 14.16 -17.94 4.37
C GLY A 574 15.46 -18.71 4.11
N ALA A 575 16.14 -18.45 3.00
CA ALA A 575 17.43 -19.05 2.67
C ALA A 575 18.57 -18.56 3.57
N LEU A 576 18.55 -17.29 4.01
CA LEU A 576 19.44 -16.79 5.05
C LEU A 576 19.24 -17.56 6.36
N TYR A 577 18.00 -17.74 6.79
CA TYR A 577 17.69 -18.56 7.98
C TYR A 577 18.14 -20.01 7.84
N LEU A 578 18.02 -20.59 6.64
CA LEU A 578 18.55 -21.92 6.35
C LEU A 578 20.08 -21.96 6.53
N ALA A 579 20.81 -20.99 5.97
CA ALA A 579 22.26 -20.89 6.11
C ALA A 579 22.69 -20.66 7.58
N LYS A 580 22.04 -19.75 8.30
CA LYS A 580 22.26 -19.52 9.75
C LYS A 580 22.04 -20.79 10.55
N THR A 581 20.93 -21.49 10.30
CA THR A 581 20.59 -22.75 10.95
C THR A 581 21.64 -23.81 10.70
N VAL A 582 22.27 -23.85 9.51
CA VAL A 582 23.35 -24.79 9.19
C VAL A 582 24.68 -24.40 9.85
N CYS A 583 24.95 -23.11 10.02
CA CYS A 583 26.14 -22.56 10.67
C CYS A 583 26.12 -22.56 12.20
N ALA A 584 24.95 -22.57 12.83
CA ALA A 584 24.79 -22.54 14.28
C ALA A 584 25.63 -23.62 14.99
N ARG A 585 26.28 -23.29 16.10
CA ARG A 585 27.14 -24.21 16.86
C ARG A 585 26.48 -24.74 18.12
N THR A 586 25.54 -23.98 18.67
CA THR A 586 24.90 -24.30 19.95
C THR A 586 23.40 -24.53 19.77
N GLN A 587 22.79 -25.28 20.71
CA GLN A 587 21.34 -25.44 20.78
C GLN A 587 20.63 -24.09 20.91
N SER A 588 21.19 -23.17 21.70
CA SER A 588 20.64 -21.82 21.93
C SER A 588 20.57 -21.00 20.64
N GLU A 589 21.61 -21.05 19.79
CA GLU A 589 21.59 -20.39 18.49
C GLU A 589 20.48 -20.94 17.58
N ILE A 590 20.31 -22.27 17.52
CA ILE A 590 19.24 -22.89 16.73
C ILE A 590 17.86 -22.47 17.26
N GLU A 591 17.67 -22.46 18.58
CA GLU A 591 16.44 -22.00 19.23
C GLU A 591 16.11 -20.54 18.90
N LYS A 592 17.12 -19.66 18.82
CA LYS A 592 16.95 -18.26 18.43
C LYS A 592 16.43 -18.17 16.99
N GLU A 593 17.07 -18.85 16.04
CA GLU A 593 16.65 -18.84 14.63
C GLU A 593 15.22 -19.41 14.47
N ILE A 594 14.88 -20.48 15.20
CA ILE A 594 13.50 -21.02 15.24
C ILE A 594 12.52 -19.95 15.71
N GLY A 595 12.85 -19.19 16.75
CA GLY A 595 11.99 -18.13 17.27
C GLY A 595 11.71 -17.06 16.22
N GLU A 596 12.74 -16.62 15.49
CA GLU A 596 12.62 -15.63 14.42
C GLU A 596 11.80 -16.19 13.24
N ILE A 597 12.07 -17.43 12.79
CA ILE A 597 11.29 -18.07 11.71
C ILE A 597 9.81 -18.20 12.11
N ARG A 598 9.52 -18.62 13.34
CA ARG A 598 8.14 -18.79 13.83
C ARG A 598 7.38 -17.48 13.94
N ALA A 599 8.07 -16.36 14.16
CA ALA A 599 7.41 -15.05 14.16
C ALA A 599 6.91 -14.66 12.76
N VAL A 600 7.48 -15.22 11.70
CA VAL A 600 7.09 -14.98 10.31
C VAL A 600 6.01 -15.97 9.86
N ILE A 601 6.21 -17.28 10.06
CA ILE A 601 5.36 -18.33 9.46
C ILE A 601 4.45 -19.06 10.45
N GLY A 602 4.52 -18.74 11.74
CA GLY A 602 3.76 -19.44 12.77
C GLY A 602 2.30 -19.01 12.80
N THR A 603 1.38 -19.96 12.69
CA THR A 603 -0.07 -19.69 12.76
C THR A 603 -0.64 -20.12 14.11
N GLN A 604 -1.54 -19.31 14.66
CA GLN A 604 -2.39 -19.69 15.79
C GLN A 604 -3.69 -20.33 15.25
N MET A 605 -4.38 -21.14 16.06
CA MET A 605 -5.69 -21.66 15.69
C MET A 605 -6.70 -20.52 15.56
N ILE A 606 -7.53 -20.57 14.52
CA ILE A 606 -8.68 -19.68 14.37
C ILE A 606 -9.75 -20.15 15.37
N THR A 607 -9.94 -19.42 16.47
CA THR A 607 -11.08 -19.66 17.36
C THR A 607 -12.35 -19.07 16.73
N PRO A 608 -13.51 -19.75 16.75
CA PRO A 608 -14.78 -19.09 16.53
C PRO A 608 -14.99 -18.06 17.64
N VAL A 609 -15.08 -16.79 17.25
CA VAL A 609 -15.47 -15.59 18.01
C VAL A 609 -15.63 -15.80 19.52
N SER A 610 -14.62 -15.38 20.30
CA SER A 610 -14.82 -15.05 21.71
C SER A 610 -14.92 -13.54 21.86
N VAL A 611 -16.11 -13.05 22.19
CA VAL A 611 -16.43 -11.65 22.47
C VAL A 611 -15.41 -11.06 23.45
N GLU A 612 -14.60 -10.10 22.97
CA GLU A 612 -13.70 -9.33 23.82
C GLU A 612 -14.50 -8.51 24.85
N LYS A 613 -14.31 -8.83 26.13
CA LYS A 613 -14.75 -7.96 27.23
C LYS A 613 -13.76 -6.80 27.36
N ASN A 614 -14.20 -5.63 26.93
CA ASN A 614 -13.60 -4.33 27.24
C ASN A 614 -13.23 -4.17 28.74
N PRO A 615 -12.03 -3.66 29.08
CA PRO A 615 -11.70 -3.25 30.44
C PRO A 615 -12.41 -1.93 30.81
N GLY A 616 -13.00 -1.91 32.00
CA GLY A 616 -14.05 -0.97 32.39
C GLY A 616 -13.67 0.51 32.48
N LYS A 617 -14.61 1.35 32.04
CA LYS A 617 -14.86 2.69 32.60
C LYS A 617 -16.00 2.58 33.61
N SER A 618 -15.72 3.07 34.81
CA SER A 618 -16.63 3.14 35.95
C SER A 618 -17.92 3.91 35.61
N ARG A 619 -19.07 3.32 35.94
CA ARG A 619 -20.32 4.07 36.09
C ARG A 619 -21.09 3.59 37.31
N LYS A 620 -21.59 4.58 38.02
CA LYS A 620 -22.14 4.58 39.37
C LYS A 620 -23.37 3.68 39.50
N GLN A 621 -23.49 3.09 40.69
CA GLN A 621 -24.65 2.40 41.23
C GLN A 621 -25.94 3.17 41.02
N ILE A 622 -26.96 2.49 40.49
CA ILE A 622 -28.36 2.71 40.85
C ILE A 622 -28.92 1.33 41.20
N LYS A 623 -29.27 1.14 42.47
CA LYS A 623 -30.10 0.04 42.96
C LYS A 623 -31.57 0.41 42.74
N SER A 624 -32.40 -0.54 42.30
CA SER A 624 -33.58 -0.99 43.07
C SER A 624 -34.39 -2.04 42.30
N ASP A 625 -34.65 -3.13 43.02
CA ASP A 625 -35.90 -3.86 43.17
C ASP A 625 -36.60 -4.60 42.01
N ARG A 626 -36.59 -5.94 42.22
CA ARG A 626 -37.76 -6.82 42.44
C ARG A 626 -38.21 -7.78 41.31
N THR A 627 -38.19 -9.05 41.73
CA THR A 627 -39.18 -10.15 41.57
C THR A 627 -39.34 -10.84 40.23
N SER A 628 -38.84 -12.09 40.21
CA SER A 628 -39.56 -13.36 39.96
C SER A 628 -40.75 -13.37 39.00
N ASP A 629 -40.75 -14.28 38.04
CA ASP A 629 -41.53 -15.52 38.15
C ASP A 629 -41.23 -16.49 37.00
N GLU A 630 -41.52 -17.74 37.32
CA GLU A 630 -41.19 -19.01 36.67
C GLU A 630 -42.15 -19.39 35.51
N THR A 631 -41.84 -20.55 34.92
CA THR A 631 -42.71 -21.49 34.19
C THR A 631 -42.92 -21.20 32.69
N SER A 632 -42.96 -22.17 31.78
CA SER A 632 -43.17 -23.61 31.89
C SER A 632 -42.52 -24.38 30.72
N ALA A 633 -42.31 -25.68 30.96
CA ALA A 633 -42.00 -26.73 30.00
C ALA A 633 -43.15 -26.96 28.99
N ASP A 634 -42.85 -27.61 27.85
CA ASP A 634 -43.40 -28.93 27.53
C ASP A 634 -42.82 -29.52 26.21
N ASP A 635 -42.11 -30.64 26.41
CA ASP A 635 -42.09 -31.92 25.70
C ASP A 635 -42.86 -32.09 24.36
N VAL A 636 -42.26 -32.82 23.41
CA VAL A 636 -42.71 -34.17 22.99
C VAL A 636 -41.73 -34.81 21.99
N ASN A 637 -41.44 -36.06 22.31
CA ASN A 637 -40.44 -37.00 21.83
C ASN A 637 -40.90 -37.89 20.64
N LYS A 638 -39.94 -38.61 20.03
CA LYS A 638 -39.97 -39.84 19.20
C LYS A 638 -39.73 -39.63 17.69
N LYS A 639 -38.92 -40.45 16.98
CA LYS A 639 -38.73 -41.91 17.09
C LYS A 639 -37.42 -42.41 16.40
N VAL A 640 -36.89 -43.53 16.89
CA VAL A 640 -35.74 -44.32 16.38
C VAL A 640 -36.23 -45.48 15.50
N SER A 641 -35.46 -45.87 14.47
CA SER A 641 -35.35 -47.27 13.99
C SER A 641 -34.10 -47.47 13.12
N ASP A 642 -33.34 -48.51 13.49
CA ASP A 642 -32.10 -49.08 12.91
C ASP A 642 -32.46 -50.40 12.14
N PRO A 643 -31.54 -51.30 11.72
CA PRO A 643 -30.47 -51.29 10.69
C PRO A 643 -30.68 -52.37 9.58
N SER A 644 -29.86 -52.37 8.51
CA SER A 644 -29.38 -53.62 7.87
C SER A 644 -28.21 -53.39 6.90
N ALA A 645 -27.25 -54.31 6.96
CA ALA A 645 -25.96 -54.34 6.27
C ALA A 645 -26.03 -54.76 4.79
N GLU A 646 -25.03 -54.34 4.01
CA GLU A 646 -24.43 -55.15 2.93
C GLU A 646 -22.99 -54.67 2.68
N THR A 647 -22.07 -55.64 2.64
CA THR A 647 -20.63 -55.50 2.37
C THR A 647 -20.37 -55.60 0.87
N GLU A 648 -19.58 -54.70 0.29
CA GLU A 648 -18.75 -55.05 -0.88
C GLU A 648 -17.55 -54.09 -1.08
N GLU A 649 -16.38 -54.73 -1.10
CA GLU A 649 -15.10 -54.43 -1.76
C GLU A 649 -14.53 -53.02 -1.92
N VAL A 650 -13.36 -52.90 -1.30
CA VAL A 650 -12.26 -51.95 -1.47
C VAL A 650 -11.95 -51.62 -2.94
N LYS A 651 -12.08 -50.34 -3.30
CA LYS A 651 -11.23 -49.68 -4.29
C LYS A 651 -10.53 -48.50 -3.62
N ALA A 652 -9.21 -48.54 -3.59
CA ALA A 652 -8.37 -47.43 -3.16
C ALA A 652 -8.52 -46.24 -4.13
N PRO A 653 -8.69 -45.00 -3.64
CA PRO A 653 -8.29 -43.78 -4.33
C PRO A 653 -6.94 -43.34 -3.75
N ALA A 654 -5.85 -43.48 -4.50
CA ALA A 654 -5.28 -42.42 -5.33
C ALA A 654 -4.82 -41.22 -4.49
N ASP A 655 -3.50 -41.09 -4.40
CA ASP A 655 -2.72 -40.08 -3.70
C ASP A 655 -3.36 -38.69 -3.69
N ILE A 656 -3.78 -38.24 -2.51
CA ILE A 656 -3.98 -36.82 -2.23
C ILE A 656 -2.58 -36.21 -2.10
N GLN A 657 -2.01 -35.76 -3.23
CA GLN A 657 -0.96 -34.75 -3.19
C GLN A 657 -1.58 -33.48 -2.61
N VAL A 658 -1.40 -33.27 -1.31
CA VAL A 658 -1.63 -31.97 -0.68
C VAL A 658 -0.79 -30.96 -1.44
N LYS A 659 -1.45 -30.00 -2.11
CA LYS A 659 -0.80 -28.80 -2.63
C LYS A 659 -0.17 -28.09 -1.43
N VAL A 660 1.12 -28.35 -1.18
CA VAL A 660 1.89 -27.55 -0.24
C VAL A 660 1.84 -26.12 -0.78
N SER A 661 1.20 -25.22 -0.03
CA SER A 661 1.21 -23.79 -0.34
C SER A 661 2.65 -23.35 -0.62
N GLU A 662 2.87 -22.72 -1.77
CA GLU A 662 4.19 -22.24 -2.20
C GLU A 662 4.69 -21.07 -1.31
N GLU A 663 3.82 -20.53 -0.43
CA GLU A 663 4.17 -19.45 0.50
C GLU A 663 5.19 -19.88 1.56
N HIS A 664 6.21 -19.04 1.74
CA HIS A 664 7.28 -19.18 2.72
C HIS A 664 8.06 -20.51 2.63
N LYS A 665 8.17 -21.09 1.44
CA LYS A 665 8.86 -22.37 1.18
C LYS A 665 10.25 -22.44 1.81
N MET A 666 11.06 -21.40 1.67
CA MET A 666 12.42 -21.38 2.21
C MET A 666 12.45 -21.31 3.74
N TYR A 667 11.54 -20.58 4.37
CA TYR A 667 11.39 -20.56 5.83
C TYR A 667 11.00 -21.94 6.37
N ARG A 668 10.07 -22.64 5.70
CA ARG A 668 9.69 -24.02 6.06
C ARG A 668 10.89 -24.96 5.97
N LYS A 669 11.70 -24.86 4.91
CA LYS A 669 12.95 -25.62 4.77
C LYS A 669 13.95 -25.32 5.90
N ALA A 670 14.13 -24.04 6.25
CA ALA A 670 15.01 -23.63 7.34
C ALA A 670 14.54 -24.21 8.68
N LEU A 671 13.24 -24.15 8.96
CA LEU A 671 12.63 -24.69 10.17
C LEU A 671 12.75 -26.22 10.26
N THR A 672 12.44 -26.93 9.18
CA THR A 672 12.64 -28.39 9.10
C THR A 672 14.11 -28.75 9.35
N ARG A 673 15.05 -28.00 8.77
CA ARG A 673 16.49 -28.22 9.00
C ARG A 673 16.89 -27.98 10.45
N ALA A 674 16.32 -26.98 11.11
CA ALA A 674 16.56 -26.71 12.53
C ALA A 674 16.12 -27.90 13.40
N TRP A 675 14.94 -28.46 13.14
CA TRP A 675 14.44 -29.64 13.86
C TRP A 675 15.31 -30.88 13.70
N LYS A 676 15.78 -31.16 12.48
CA LYS A 676 16.73 -32.25 12.23
C LYS A 676 18.00 -32.09 13.07
N ARG A 677 18.53 -30.88 13.17
CA ARG A 677 19.71 -30.58 14.00
C ARG A 677 19.47 -30.74 15.50
N LEU A 678 18.22 -30.62 15.95
CA LEU A 678 17.81 -30.84 17.33
C LEU A 678 17.44 -32.31 17.63
N GLY A 679 17.63 -33.21 16.66
CA GLY A 679 17.51 -34.66 16.83
C GLY A 679 16.17 -35.25 16.41
N TYR A 680 15.32 -34.51 15.69
CA TYR A 680 14.14 -35.10 15.04
C TYR A 680 14.54 -35.91 13.80
N SER A 681 13.85 -37.02 13.53
CA SER A 681 13.99 -37.73 12.25
C SER A 681 13.50 -36.86 11.09
N ASP A 682 13.90 -37.23 9.86
CA ASP A 682 13.59 -36.43 8.68
C ASP A 682 12.09 -36.18 8.51
N GLU A 683 11.28 -37.22 8.71
CA GLU A 683 9.83 -37.13 8.54
C GLU A 683 9.15 -36.44 9.72
N LEU A 684 9.61 -36.64 10.96
CA LEU A 684 9.05 -35.94 12.12
C LEU A 684 9.41 -34.45 12.13
N ALA A 685 10.58 -34.07 11.61
CA ALA A 685 10.96 -32.69 11.43
C ALA A 685 10.02 -31.98 10.44
N GLU A 686 9.68 -32.65 9.34
CA GLU A 686 8.77 -32.13 8.32
C GLU A 686 7.35 -32.00 8.85
N LEU A 687 6.82 -33.05 9.50
CA LEU A 687 5.50 -33.01 10.15
C LEU A 687 5.41 -31.90 11.20
N ARG A 688 6.47 -31.71 12.00
CA ARG A 688 6.53 -30.63 12.99
C ARG A 688 6.44 -29.24 12.36
N THR A 689 7.16 -29.02 11.26
CA THR A 689 7.08 -27.75 10.50
C THR A 689 5.65 -27.52 10.01
N GLN A 690 5.01 -28.54 9.43
CA GLN A 690 3.62 -28.44 8.94
C GLN A 690 2.64 -28.09 10.05
N ILE A 691 2.74 -28.74 11.22
CA ILE A 691 1.90 -28.46 12.41
C ILE A 691 2.04 -27.00 12.87
N ILE A 692 3.24 -26.42 12.79
CA ILE A 692 3.49 -25.02 13.16
C ILE A 692 2.81 -24.05 12.17
N CYS A 693 2.79 -24.41 10.89
CA CYS A 693 2.33 -23.53 9.81
C CYS A 693 0.82 -23.60 9.53
N THR A 694 0.10 -24.65 9.93
CA THR A 694 -1.36 -24.73 9.70
C THR A 694 -2.20 -24.27 10.88
N GLY A 695 -3.26 -23.50 10.63
CA GLY A 695 -4.28 -23.16 11.62
C GLY A 695 -5.59 -23.95 11.44
N GLU A 696 -5.69 -24.77 10.38
CA GLU A 696 -6.91 -25.46 10.00
C GLU A 696 -7.09 -26.76 10.78
N GLU A 697 -8.27 -26.96 11.36
CA GLU A 697 -8.56 -28.12 12.21
C GLU A 697 -8.47 -29.45 11.43
N SER A 698 -9.00 -29.51 10.21
CA SER A 698 -8.96 -30.70 9.35
C SER A 698 -7.53 -31.10 8.96
N GLU A 699 -6.66 -30.12 8.67
CA GLU A 699 -5.25 -30.39 8.39
C GLU A 699 -4.52 -30.87 9.65
N LEU A 700 -4.78 -30.25 10.81
CA LEU A 700 -4.19 -30.67 12.08
C LEU A 700 -4.56 -32.10 12.45
N GLU A 701 -5.80 -32.53 12.24
CA GLU A 701 -6.21 -33.91 12.49
C GLU A 701 -5.48 -34.90 11.58
N TRP A 702 -5.36 -34.59 10.28
CA TRP A 702 -4.62 -35.40 9.33
C TRP A 702 -3.14 -35.50 9.73
N LEU A 703 -2.50 -34.38 10.09
CA LEU A 703 -1.12 -34.34 10.57
C LEU A 703 -0.92 -35.16 11.85
N ALA A 704 -1.87 -35.09 12.79
CA ALA A 704 -1.83 -35.89 14.01
C ALA A 704 -1.89 -37.39 13.72
N GLU A 705 -2.62 -37.82 12.68
CA GLU A 705 -2.63 -39.21 12.24
C GLU A 705 -1.29 -39.62 11.61
N GLN A 706 -0.71 -38.76 10.76
CA GLN A 706 0.62 -39.01 10.20
C GLN A 706 1.71 -39.15 11.28
N VAL A 707 1.65 -38.32 12.33
CA VAL A 707 2.54 -38.44 13.48
C VAL A 707 2.26 -39.73 14.27
N ARG A 708 0.99 -40.11 14.47
CA ARG A 708 0.63 -41.36 15.18
C ARG A 708 1.17 -42.61 14.49
N ASN A 709 1.15 -42.64 13.17
CA ASN A 709 1.74 -43.73 12.37
C ASN A 709 3.23 -43.93 12.61
N ARG A 710 3.93 -42.95 13.20
CA ARG A 710 5.35 -43.03 13.56
C ARG A 710 5.59 -43.59 14.97
N GLN A 711 4.56 -43.70 15.82
CA GLN A 711 4.70 -44.22 17.19
C GLN A 711 5.16 -45.69 17.26
N PHE A 712 5.10 -46.44 16.16
CA PHE A 712 5.60 -47.82 16.11
C PHE A 712 7.13 -47.89 16.07
N ARG A 713 7.83 -46.83 15.60
CA ARG A 713 9.29 -46.77 15.55
C ARG A 713 9.85 -46.41 16.93
N ARG A 714 10.62 -47.33 17.52
CA ARG A 714 11.12 -47.22 18.91
C ARG A 714 11.86 -45.91 19.20
N GLU A 715 12.68 -45.44 18.26
CA GLU A 715 13.52 -44.24 18.39
C GLU A 715 12.74 -42.92 18.22
N GLU A 716 11.54 -42.98 17.63
CA GLU A 716 10.72 -41.81 17.31
C GLU A 716 9.57 -41.60 18.31
N LYS A 717 9.31 -42.57 19.21
CA LYS A 717 8.16 -42.58 20.12
C LYS A 717 8.02 -41.30 20.93
N ALA A 718 9.08 -40.85 21.58
CA ALA A 718 9.03 -39.65 22.42
C ALA A 718 8.64 -38.41 21.60
N CYS A 719 9.30 -38.21 20.45
CA CYS A 719 9.01 -37.11 19.54
C CYS A 719 7.58 -37.19 18.99
N ALA A 720 7.11 -38.38 18.59
CA ALA A 720 5.77 -38.59 18.08
C ALA A 720 4.69 -38.28 19.13
N TYR A 721 4.85 -38.77 20.36
CA TYR A 721 3.92 -38.41 21.45
C TYR A 721 3.94 -36.91 21.72
N LYS A 722 5.13 -36.28 21.77
CA LYS A 722 5.23 -34.84 21.96
C LYS A 722 4.50 -34.07 20.86
N LEU A 723 4.69 -34.42 19.58
CA LEU A 723 4.03 -33.74 18.46
C LEU A 723 2.51 -33.95 18.45
N VAL A 724 2.00 -35.14 18.79
CA VAL A 724 0.55 -35.33 18.99
C VAL A 724 0.04 -34.43 20.13
N GLY A 725 0.84 -34.28 21.19
CA GLY A 725 0.56 -33.32 22.26
C GLY A 725 0.50 -31.88 21.75
N ASP A 726 1.45 -31.45 20.92
CA ASP A 726 1.47 -30.10 20.33
C ASP A 726 0.21 -29.83 19.48
N VAL A 727 -0.21 -30.81 18.65
CA VAL A 727 -1.44 -30.70 17.85
C VAL A 727 -2.64 -30.52 18.78
N ARG A 728 -2.79 -31.37 19.79
CA ARG A 728 -3.90 -31.27 20.75
C ARG A 728 -3.87 -29.96 21.54
N MET A 729 -2.69 -29.46 21.86
CA MET A 729 -2.52 -28.18 22.53
C MET A 729 -2.99 -27.03 21.63
N LYS A 730 -2.64 -27.08 20.33
CA LYS A 730 -3.15 -26.15 19.31
C LYS A 730 -4.68 -26.29 19.17
N GLN A 731 -5.17 -27.53 19.23
CA GLN A 731 -6.53 -28.04 19.45
C GLN A 731 -7.37 -27.32 20.53
N GLY A 732 -6.70 -26.75 21.54
CA GLY A 732 -7.34 -26.40 22.82
C GLY A 732 -7.59 -27.60 23.76
N GLN A 733 -7.29 -28.82 23.31
CA GLN A 733 -7.43 -30.09 24.04
C GLN A 733 -6.29 -30.27 25.06
N THR A 734 -6.29 -29.41 26.07
CA THR A 734 -5.17 -29.26 27.01
C THR A 734 -4.93 -30.53 27.84
N ARG A 735 -5.98 -31.22 28.29
CA ARG A 735 -5.85 -32.42 29.12
C ARG A 735 -5.20 -33.55 28.34
N GLU A 736 -5.69 -33.77 27.13
CA GLU A 736 -5.22 -34.78 26.20
C GLU A 736 -3.81 -34.48 25.68
N ALA A 737 -3.45 -33.19 25.55
CA ALA A 737 -2.10 -32.76 25.22
C ALA A 737 -1.11 -33.15 26.35
N PHE A 738 -1.43 -32.83 27.60
CA PHE A 738 -0.59 -33.16 28.75
C PHE A 738 -0.46 -34.66 28.99
N ALA A 739 -1.51 -35.44 28.70
CA ALA A 739 -1.41 -36.90 28.69
C ALA A 739 -0.36 -37.41 27.68
N ASN A 740 -0.30 -36.83 26.47
CA ASN A 740 0.73 -37.17 25.48
C ASN A 740 2.13 -36.71 25.91
N TYR A 741 2.26 -35.50 26.49
CA TYR A 741 3.54 -35.01 26.97
C TYR A 741 4.11 -35.90 28.10
N LYS A 742 3.26 -36.36 29.03
CA LYS A 742 3.65 -37.34 30.06
C LYS A 742 4.12 -38.64 29.42
N LYS A 743 3.36 -39.16 28.45
CA LYS A 743 3.71 -40.39 27.73
C LYS A 743 5.01 -40.25 26.93
N ALA A 744 5.33 -39.06 26.42
CA ALA A 744 6.60 -38.80 25.76
C ALA A 744 7.80 -38.96 26.72
N LEU A 745 7.66 -38.57 28.00
CA LEU A 745 8.71 -38.69 29.03
C LEU A 745 9.06 -40.14 29.39
N GLU A 746 8.22 -41.12 29.05
CA GLU A 746 8.48 -42.54 29.30
C GLU A 746 9.49 -43.17 28.32
N TYR A 747 9.82 -42.46 27.23
CA TYR A 747 10.68 -42.95 26.17
C TYR A 747 11.99 -42.17 26.07
N GLU A 748 13.00 -42.82 25.48
CA GLU A 748 14.27 -42.17 25.16
C GLU A 748 14.07 -41.09 24.10
N MET A 749 14.74 -39.95 24.26
CA MET A 749 14.51 -38.77 23.43
C MET A 749 15.74 -37.87 23.30
N PRO A 750 15.80 -37.04 22.24
CA PRO A 750 16.84 -36.02 22.11
C PRO A 750 16.83 -35.03 23.28
N SER A 751 18.01 -34.52 23.65
CA SER A 751 18.19 -33.55 24.75
C SER A 751 17.28 -32.33 24.61
N TYR A 752 17.12 -31.84 23.39
CA TYR A 752 16.24 -30.72 23.09
C TYR A 752 14.77 -31.01 23.42
N VAL A 753 14.25 -32.17 22.98
CA VAL A 753 12.84 -32.56 23.21
C VAL A 753 12.55 -32.66 24.71
N ARG A 754 13.50 -33.21 25.48
CA ARG A 754 13.42 -33.24 26.94
C ARG A 754 13.34 -31.84 27.53
N THR A 755 14.24 -30.94 27.10
CA THR A 755 14.27 -29.54 27.54
C THR A 755 12.96 -28.84 27.23
N GLU A 756 12.40 -29.07 26.05
CA GLU A 756 11.14 -28.47 25.62
C GLU A 756 9.94 -28.98 26.43
N LEU A 757 9.83 -30.30 26.64
CA LEU A 757 8.80 -30.90 27.51
C LEU A 757 8.88 -30.33 28.93
N TYR A 758 10.10 -30.20 29.48
CA TYR A 758 10.29 -29.60 30.80
C TYR A 758 9.86 -28.14 30.84
N ARG A 759 10.19 -27.35 29.81
CA ARG A 759 9.70 -25.96 29.69
C ARG A 759 8.17 -25.91 29.64
N ILE A 760 7.51 -26.82 28.93
CA ILE A 760 6.04 -26.90 28.88
C ILE A 760 5.47 -27.09 30.30
N PHE A 761 5.96 -28.08 31.03
CA PHE A 761 5.48 -28.35 32.40
C PHE A 761 5.82 -27.22 33.37
N ILE A 762 7.05 -26.70 33.35
CA ILE A 762 7.48 -25.60 34.25
C ILE A 762 6.70 -24.31 33.96
N ASN A 763 6.55 -23.94 32.69
CA ASN A 763 5.82 -22.73 32.32
C ASN A 763 4.36 -22.84 32.73
N ASP A 764 3.74 -24.00 32.48
CA ASP A 764 2.38 -24.25 32.92
C ASP A 764 2.24 -24.19 34.46
N LEU A 765 3.17 -24.80 35.19
CA LEU A 765 3.21 -24.76 36.66
C LEU A 765 3.37 -23.32 37.19
N ASN A 766 4.22 -22.52 36.54
CA ASN A 766 4.46 -21.12 36.91
C ASN A 766 3.27 -20.21 36.56
N ASP A 767 2.73 -20.34 35.36
CA ASP A 767 1.65 -19.49 34.87
C ASP A 767 0.35 -19.78 35.61
N GLY A 768 0.01 -21.05 35.82
CA GLY A 768 -1.15 -21.40 36.63
C GLY A 768 -0.97 -20.99 38.10
N SER A 769 0.25 -21.03 38.67
CA SER A 769 0.52 -20.52 40.02
C SER A 769 0.30 -19.01 40.11
N ARG A 770 0.75 -18.25 39.11
CA ARG A 770 0.50 -16.80 39.00
C ARG A 770 -0.99 -16.51 38.83
N GLN A 771 -1.69 -17.26 37.97
CA GLN A 771 -3.13 -17.12 37.75
C GLN A 771 -3.89 -17.42 39.04
N ALA A 772 -3.62 -18.53 39.71
CA ALA A 772 -4.23 -18.91 40.98
C ALA A 772 -3.98 -17.85 42.06
N LYS A 773 -2.75 -17.31 42.18
CA LYS A 773 -2.43 -16.20 43.10
C LYS A 773 -3.16 -14.90 42.76
N SER A 774 -3.43 -14.63 41.48
CA SER A 774 -4.19 -13.46 41.04
C SER A 774 -5.69 -13.63 41.27
N PHE A 775 -6.24 -14.80 40.96
CA PHE A 775 -7.66 -15.13 41.10
C PHE A 775 -8.07 -15.30 42.57
N GLY A 776 -7.24 -15.94 43.39
CA GLY A 776 -7.47 -16.09 44.82
C GLY A 776 -7.50 -14.78 45.61
N LYS A 777 -7.06 -13.65 45.03
CA LYS A 777 -7.27 -12.31 45.60
C LYS A 777 -8.68 -11.76 45.37
N LYS A 778 -9.45 -12.35 44.45
CA LYS A 778 -10.73 -11.82 43.97
C LYS A 778 -11.90 -12.76 44.24
N THR A 779 -11.69 -14.08 44.27
CA THR A 779 -12.74 -15.11 44.46
C THR A 779 -12.18 -16.38 45.10
N ASP A 780 -13.05 -17.40 45.26
CA ASP A 780 -12.63 -18.77 45.56
C ASP A 780 -11.64 -19.28 44.49
N ILE A 781 -10.51 -19.80 44.96
CA ILE A 781 -9.38 -20.29 44.16
C ILE A 781 -9.59 -21.73 43.66
N THR A 782 -10.49 -22.48 44.30
CA THR A 782 -10.67 -23.93 44.09
C THR A 782 -11.06 -24.24 42.64
N VAL A 783 -11.94 -23.43 42.03
CA VAL A 783 -12.37 -23.58 40.63
C VAL A 783 -11.20 -23.45 39.64
N VAL A 784 -10.25 -22.55 39.91
CA VAL A 784 -9.07 -22.34 39.05
C VAL A 784 -8.06 -23.46 39.24
N LEU A 785 -7.86 -23.90 40.49
CA LEU A 785 -6.95 -25.00 40.82
C LEU A 785 -7.45 -26.32 40.22
N ASP A 786 -8.73 -26.64 40.35
CA ASP A 786 -9.31 -27.87 39.81
C ASP A 786 -9.17 -27.89 38.28
N LYS A 787 -9.57 -26.81 37.61
CA LYS A 787 -9.47 -26.71 36.14
C LYS A 787 -8.03 -26.78 35.64
N TRP A 788 -7.08 -26.19 36.37
CA TRP A 788 -5.67 -26.16 35.99
C TRP A 788 -4.97 -27.49 36.26
N LEU A 789 -5.17 -28.08 37.44
CA LEU A 789 -4.44 -29.24 37.93
C LEU A 789 -5.03 -30.57 37.43
N ASP A 790 -6.30 -30.61 36.98
CA ASP A 790 -6.97 -31.81 36.46
C ASP A 790 -6.14 -32.56 35.38
N LYS A 791 -5.38 -31.82 34.55
CA LYS A 791 -4.54 -32.41 33.50
C LYS A 791 -3.33 -33.19 34.02
N TYR A 792 -2.93 -33.01 35.27
CA TYR A 792 -1.81 -33.71 35.89
C TYR A 792 -2.21 -35.01 36.60
N GLU A 793 -3.50 -35.33 36.67
CA GLU A 793 -4.10 -36.48 37.36
C GLU A 793 -3.92 -36.47 38.89
N SER A 794 -2.68 -36.35 39.41
CA SER A 794 -2.41 -36.31 40.84
C SER A 794 -1.26 -35.38 41.23
N ILE A 795 -1.23 -34.96 42.51
CA ILE A 795 -0.11 -34.21 43.09
C ILE A 795 1.20 -35.01 43.06
N GLU A 796 1.11 -36.34 43.17
CA GLU A 796 2.29 -37.21 43.16
C GLU A 796 2.93 -37.27 41.76
N ASP A 797 2.11 -37.22 40.70
CA ASP A 797 2.59 -37.10 39.33
C ASP A 797 3.27 -35.77 39.07
N ILE A 798 2.75 -34.66 39.62
CA ILE A 798 3.41 -33.35 39.57
C ILE A 798 4.79 -33.42 40.24
N LYS A 799 4.88 -33.98 41.45
CA LYS A 799 6.16 -34.14 42.16
C LYS A 799 7.13 -35.00 41.35
N LYS A 800 6.68 -36.10 40.75
CA LYS A 800 7.50 -36.97 39.92
C LYS A 800 8.06 -36.22 38.70
N ILE A 801 7.23 -35.42 38.03
CA ILE A 801 7.66 -34.56 36.91
C ILE A 801 8.71 -33.55 37.41
N VAL A 802 8.44 -32.84 38.50
CA VAL A 802 9.36 -31.82 39.06
C VAL A 802 10.69 -32.43 39.54
N GLN A 803 10.68 -33.61 40.16
CA GLN A 803 11.89 -34.33 40.56
C GLN A 803 12.72 -34.78 39.34
N THR A 804 12.05 -35.22 38.27
CA THR A 804 12.72 -35.63 37.02
C THR A 804 13.34 -34.42 36.29
N VAL A 805 12.80 -33.21 36.52
CA VAL A 805 13.26 -31.93 35.97
C VAL A 805 14.41 -31.32 36.78
N THR A 806 14.49 -31.56 38.10
CA THR A 806 15.47 -30.90 39.00
C THR A 806 16.75 -31.71 39.27
N VAL A 807 16.78 -32.99 38.89
CA VAL A 807 17.89 -33.93 39.19
C VAL A 807 18.88 -34.11 38.02
N LYS A 808 18.65 -33.48 36.86
CA LYS A 808 19.53 -33.50 35.68
C LYS A 808 19.58 -32.12 35.03
#